data_AF-A0A922HPP1-F1
#
_entry.id   AF-A0A922HPP1-F1
#
_cell.length_a   1.000
_cell.length_b   1.000
_cell.length_c   1.000
_cell.angle_alpha   90.00
_cell.angle_beta   90.00
_cell.angle_gamma   90.00
#
_symmetry.space_group_name_H-M   'P 1'
#
loop_
_entity.id
_entity.type
_entity.pdbx_description
1 polymer ?
#
loop_
_entity_poly.entity_id
_entity_poly.type
_entity_poly.pdbx_seq_one_letter_code
_entity_poly.pdbx_strand_id
1 'polypeptide(L)'
;MTKIQLKNIRIYELFRQGFDYWKRYSFRMEYTNIEYEQNIIPMSFRTFCRTIFIELNAWSAIIYMFSMITWPDNEIFIEIEDIEHMMNVKHITILAIEMISAFFILELMWFQLFHDIIQYRSSFNEFFANNWNYDDRQHFRPKKRLYLIKFYLNSNSMAIIIYWIVMTSVFFLLIIHIFYLFVFYVDGRINLLEMFICIPLTAMIVSHLNIITNHQLLSCNFLVFLMEFFKIRFEQLLFISNAITNQSEQKRKIFWKHFQNEYVELYREISRLNCTIRRILFDMEMISKSSIITTCIFYSRQTNLNVFNMTAIGAMLSRFILTTMLYSRVSRLPAYNQHCCRSIMKGLCRLQWSTSNQLSSSDRTLRLWPKIIKNRTSHDLIRKNLFLQTMSSNQFVIFDDNNGLFINLDDIGRIVNTQRIDLVSIQMLIFLIIFEIIWLNSCYSLMNYRSSMDELFIRYSIEFDDNRIGLHSRTYLIRFYIVFNTIVQSLYRMIIIMILIIITLFSIILYSLYLKGNFTLLQTILSLLMNFSLVIQIINVIGRVTTILNFIVFLIEFYKVQLDHLMRLTRNQLNSHLKNLKELIMNRSWKRFHNDYVKLYSETAKSNRSIRVILFYLETASKTSLISSCLYYSQQDQTTLYNLTVILIVLSMFGLTNGLYNRIAHLPSCNQRCCRNLMNWNAHSQWKKQTYRSQNRIISIRNSIKTNFAIQMINENHFGFHCGQMFFITNFKYIELLLQNIPLIILFYKKFCMMQK
;
A
#
# COMPACT_ATOMS: atom_id res chain seq x y z
N MET A 1 -29.26 0.38 27.40
CA MET A 1 -28.80 1.64 28.03
C MET A 1 -29.73 2.78 27.65
N THR A 2 -30.16 3.58 28.63
CA THR A 2 -30.99 4.77 28.39
C THR A 2 -30.14 5.97 27.95
N LYS A 3 -30.76 6.99 27.33
CA LYS A 3 -30.08 8.24 26.92
C LYS A 3 -29.39 8.99 28.09
N ILE A 4 -29.82 8.73 29.33
CA ILE A 4 -29.27 9.36 30.53
C ILE A 4 -27.96 8.66 30.94
N GLN A 5 -27.94 7.32 30.97
CA GLN A 5 -26.73 6.53 31.26
C GLN A 5 -25.57 6.88 30.29
N LEU A 6 -25.88 7.04 28.99
CA LEU A 6 -24.91 7.43 27.95
C LEU A 6 -24.28 8.83 28.15
N LYS A 7 -24.87 9.73 28.94
CA LYS A 7 -24.28 11.06 29.21
C LYS A 7 -23.19 11.02 30.29
N ASN A 8 -23.23 10.01 31.16
CA ASN A 8 -22.37 9.92 32.34
C ASN A 8 -21.02 9.27 32.03
N ILE A 9 -20.98 8.34 31.05
CA ILE A 9 -19.75 7.72 30.54
C ILE A 9 -18.80 8.82 30.02
N ARG A 10 -17.52 8.69 30.34
CA ARG A 10 -16.46 9.59 29.85
C ARG A 10 -15.47 8.86 28.95
N ILE A 11 -14.78 9.59 28.08
CA ILE A 11 -13.84 8.97 27.12
C ILE A 11 -12.67 8.26 27.82
N TYR A 12 -12.18 8.77 28.96
CA TYR A 12 -11.06 8.15 29.69
C TYR A 12 -11.38 6.72 30.19
N GLU A 13 -12.65 6.41 30.48
CA GLU A 13 -13.12 5.05 30.83
C GLU A 13 -12.96 4.08 29.65
N LEU A 14 -13.15 4.58 28.42
CA LEU A 14 -12.96 3.80 27.20
C LEU A 14 -11.47 3.55 26.92
N PHE A 15 -10.61 4.54 27.22
CA PHE A 15 -9.15 4.35 27.15
C PHE A 15 -8.65 3.34 28.19
N ARG A 16 -9.17 3.36 29.42
CA ARG A 16 -8.86 2.36 30.45
C ARG A 16 -9.26 0.95 30.03
N GLN A 17 -10.48 0.77 29.52
CA GLN A 17 -10.93 -0.52 28.98
C GLN A 17 -10.08 -0.99 27.80
N GLY A 18 -9.71 -0.07 26.89
CA GLY A 18 -8.77 -0.35 25.79
C GLY A 18 -7.41 -0.81 26.29
N PHE A 19 -6.83 -0.12 27.27
CA PHE A 19 -5.57 -0.52 27.90
C PHE A 19 -5.66 -1.91 28.52
N ASP A 20 -6.74 -2.23 29.25
CA ASP A 20 -6.92 -3.54 29.86
C ASP A 20 -7.04 -4.68 28.82
N TYR A 21 -7.70 -4.44 27.67
CA TYR A 21 -7.70 -5.40 26.55
C TYR A 21 -6.30 -5.59 25.94
N TRP A 22 -5.58 -4.51 25.65
CA TRP A 22 -4.23 -4.58 25.08
C TRP A 22 -3.25 -5.23 26.04
N LYS A 23 -3.29 -4.87 27.32
CA LYS A 23 -2.53 -5.50 28.40
C LYS A 23 -2.77 -7.01 28.44
N ARG A 24 -4.05 -7.43 28.43
CA ARG A 24 -4.41 -8.85 28.55
C ARG A 24 -4.02 -9.69 27.33
N TYR A 25 -4.29 -9.21 26.11
CA TYR A 25 -4.18 -10.02 24.90
C TYR A 25 -2.97 -9.68 24.02
N SER A 26 -2.63 -8.40 23.88
CA SER A 26 -1.56 -7.91 22.99
C SER A 26 -0.20 -7.86 23.67
N PHE A 27 -0.15 -7.62 24.97
CA PHE A 27 1.10 -7.48 25.74
C PHE A 27 1.35 -8.69 26.65
N ARG A 28 0.27 -9.36 27.11
CA ARG A 28 0.26 -10.59 27.92
C ARG A 28 0.90 -10.47 29.31
N MET A 29 1.31 -9.28 29.73
CA MET A 29 1.90 -8.97 31.04
C MET A 29 0.90 -8.32 31.99
N GLU A 30 1.05 -8.51 33.30
CA GLU A 30 0.19 -7.87 34.31
C GLU A 30 0.93 -6.71 35.00
N TYR A 31 0.64 -5.49 34.57
CA TYR A 31 1.18 -4.23 35.11
C TYR A 31 0.11 -3.11 35.08
N THR A 32 0.43 -1.96 35.66
CA THR A 32 -0.37 -0.74 35.64
C THR A 32 0.28 0.34 34.78
N ASN A 33 -0.52 1.27 34.27
CA ASN A 33 -0.02 2.36 33.46
C ASN A 33 0.93 3.30 34.24
N ILE A 34 0.76 3.40 35.56
CA ILE A 34 1.62 4.18 36.46
C ILE A 34 3.01 3.54 36.60
N GLU A 35 3.09 2.22 36.79
CA GLU A 35 4.36 1.49 36.82
C GLU A 35 5.12 1.62 35.49
N TYR A 36 4.40 1.65 34.35
CA TYR A 36 5.02 1.92 33.06
C TYR A 36 5.57 3.36 32.97
N GLU A 37 4.78 4.37 33.35
CA GLU A 37 5.18 5.78 33.32
C GLU A 37 6.38 6.08 34.22
N GLN A 38 6.46 5.42 35.38
CA GLN A 38 7.58 5.54 36.32
C GLN A 38 8.82 4.72 35.91
N ASN A 39 8.71 3.85 34.91
CA ASN A 39 9.72 2.87 34.50
C ASN A 39 10.03 1.80 35.56
N ILE A 40 9.03 1.38 36.33
CA ILE A 40 9.13 0.42 37.45
C ILE A 40 8.13 -0.74 37.27
N ILE A 41 8.14 -1.40 36.11
CA ILE A 41 7.43 -2.69 35.97
C ILE A 41 8.16 -3.73 36.85
N PRO A 42 7.49 -4.35 37.83
CA PRO A 42 8.13 -5.32 38.71
C PRO A 42 8.49 -6.58 37.92
N MET A 43 9.75 -6.97 37.94
CA MET A 43 10.26 -8.21 37.30
C MET A 43 9.90 -9.46 38.13
N SER A 44 8.61 -9.65 38.42
CA SER A 44 8.07 -10.72 39.26
C SER A 44 7.45 -11.85 38.44
N PHE A 45 7.41 -13.06 38.97
CA PHE A 45 6.68 -14.16 38.33
C PHE A 45 5.20 -13.81 38.09
N ARG A 46 4.55 -13.07 38.99
CA ARG A 46 3.15 -12.63 38.82
C ARG A 46 2.95 -11.77 37.56
N THR A 47 3.92 -10.92 37.23
CA THR A 47 3.91 -10.05 36.04
C THR A 47 3.93 -10.87 34.75
N PHE A 48 4.74 -11.93 34.71
CA PHE A 48 5.00 -12.74 33.52
C PHE A 48 4.25 -14.06 33.47
N CYS A 49 3.57 -14.50 34.53
CA CYS A 49 2.90 -15.80 34.60
C CYS A 49 1.91 -16.02 33.44
N ARG A 50 1.15 -14.98 33.06
CA ARG A 50 0.26 -15.04 31.89
C ARG A 50 1.05 -15.12 30.58
N THR A 51 2.13 -14.37 30.45
CA THR A 51 3.03 -14.46 29.28
C THR A 51 3.54 -15.89 29.13
N ILE A 52 4.21 -16.42 30.16
CA ILE A 52 4.81 -17.77 30.17
C ILE A 52 3.77 -18.83 29.78
N PHE A 53 2.56 -18.79 30.36
CA PHE A 53 1.51 -19.76 30.02
C PHE A 53 1.03 -19.64 28.56
N ILE A 54 0.83 -18.43 28.05
CA ILE A 54 0.38 -18.21 26.66
C ILE A 54 1.49 -18.57 25.67
N GLU A 55 2.75 -18.21 25.94
CA GLU A 55 3.90 -18.58 25.10
C GLU A 55 4.07 -20.10 25.03
N LEU A 56 4.08 -20.78 26.17
CA LEU A 56 4.18 -22.24 26.20
C LEU A 56 3.04 -22.90 25.42
N ASN A 57 1.82 -22.39 25.55
CA ASN A 57 0.67 -22.86 24.77
C ASN A 57 0.84 -22.60 23.25
N ALA A 58 1.30 -21.40 22.87
CA ALA A 58 1.56 -21.01 21.48
C ALA A 58 2.59 -21.94 20.80
N TRP A 59 3.77 -22.06 21.42
CA TRP A 59 4.86 -22.87 20.87
C TRP A 59 4.53 -24.36 20.87
N SER A 60 3.81 -24.87 21.88
CA SER A 60 3.34 -26.26 21.88
C SER A 60 2.34 -26.53 20.76
N ALA A 61 1.39 -25.62 20.52
CA ALA A 61 0.43 -25.73 19.41
C ALA A 61 1.12 -25.64 18.04
N ILE A 62 2.12 -24.76 17.87
CA ILE A 62 2.94 -24.67 16.65
C ILE A 62 3.74 -25.95 16.43
N ILE A 63 4.44 -26.46 17.46
CA ILE A 63 5.25 -27.68 17.38
C ILE A 63 4.37 -28.90 17.05
N TYR A 64 3.20 -29.04 17.68
CA TYR A 64 2.28 -30.13 17.43
C TYR A 64 1.69 -30.10 16.00
N MET A 65 1.22 -28.94 15.54
CA MET A 65 0.75 -28.82 14.15
C MET A 65 1.88 -29.07 13.14
N PHE A 66 3.11 -28.66 13.46
CA PHE A 66 4.26 -28.92 12.61
C PHE A 66 4.63 -30.41 12.60
N SER A 67 4.66 -31.08 13.75
CA SER A 67 5.01 -32.50 13.86
C SER A 67 4.01 -33.39 13.12
N MET A 68 2.70 -33.10 13.22
CA MET A 68 1.70 -33.81 12.40
C MET A 68 2.00 -33.70 10.89
N ILE A 69 2.40 -32.52 10.41
CA ILE A 69 2.67 -32.30 8.98
C ILE A 69 3.98 -32.94 8.53
N THR A 70 5.01 -32.98 9.38
CA THR A 70 6.34 -33.51 9.00
C THR A 70 6.51 -35.00 9.21
N TRP A 71 5.73 -35.60 10.12
CA TRP A 71 5.82 -37.01 10.48
C TRP A 71 4.42 -37.65 10.42
N PRO A 72 3.90 -37.93 9.21
CA PRO A 72 2.61 -38.58 9.05
C PRO A 72 2.60 -39.99 9.65
N ASP A 73 3.66 -40.77 9.43
CA ASP A 73 3.74 -42.20 9.78
C ASP A 73 4.23 -42.44 11.24
N ASN A 74 3.62 -41.77 12.23
CA ASN A 74 4.11 -41.77 13.62
C ASN A 74 3.11 -42.36 14.63
N GLU A 75 3.47 -43.47 15.28
CA GLU A 75 2.72 -44.16 16.35
C GLU A 75 2.31 -43.29 17.57
N ILE A 76 2.78 -42.04 17.66
CA ILE A 76 2.48 -41.09 18.75
C ILE A 76 1.32 -40.14 18.40
N PHE A 77 1.08 -39.88 17.11
CA PHE A 77 0.12 -38.87 16.65
C PHE A 77 -0.86 -39.45 15.64
N ILE A 78 -2.07 -38.88 15.60
CA ILE A 78 -3.10 -39.30 14.65
C ILE A 78 -2.70 -38.86 13.24
N GLU A 79 -2.80 -39.77 12.29
CA GLU A 79 -2.51 -39.50 10.89
C GLU A 79 -3.41 -38.39 10.35
N ILE A 80 -2.85 -37.52 9.49
CA ILE A 80 -3.63 -36.43 8.90
C ILE A 80 -4.77 -36.97 8.02
N GLU A 81 -4.60 -38.15 7.41
CA GLU A 81 -5.65 -38.79 6.60
C GLU A 81 -6.88 -39.17 7.43
N ASP A 82 -6.70 -39.62 8.68
CA ASP A 82 -7.81 -39.87 9.61
C ASP A 82 -8.50 -38.55 10.01
N ILE A 83 -7.75 -37.46 10.21
CA ILE A 83 -8.34 -36.13 10.46
C ILE A 83 -9.12 -35.63 9.23
N GLU A 84 -8.62 -35.86 8.01
CA GLU A 84 -9.32 -35.56 6.76
C GLU A 84 -10.62 -36.37 6.62
N HIS A 85 -10.59 -37.67 6.96
CA HIS A 85 -11.76 -38.54 6.98
C HIS A 85 -12.79 -38.10 8.04
N MET A 86 -12.35 -37.83 9.28
CA MET A 86 -13.17 -37.34 10.38
C MET A 86 -13.94 -36.06 10.01
N MET A 87 -13.26 -35.12 9.35
CA MET A 87 -13.85 -33.82 8.99
C MET A 87 -14.57 -33.86 7.63
N ASN A 88 -14.40 -34.93 6.85
CA ASN A 88 -14.82 -35.04 5.44
C ASN A 88 -14.29 -33.88 4.57
N VAL A 89 -12.98 -33.63 4.68
CA VAL A 89 -12.25 -32.51 4.04
C VAL A 89 -11.02 -33.08 3.34
N LYS A 90 -10.68 -32.58 2.14
CA LYS A 90 -9.42 -32.93 1.48
C LYS A 90 -8.35 -31.88 1.71
N HIS A 91 -7.11 -32.30 1.89
CA HIS A 91 -5.93 -31.44 2.06
C HIS A 91 -6.05 -30.44 3.24
N ILE A 92 -6.41 -30.95 4.43
CA ILE A 92 -6.47 -30.16 5.66
C ILE A 92 -5.09 -29.61 6.08
N THR A 93 -4.01 -30.26 5.60
CA THR A 93 -2.63 -29.76 5.63
C THR A 93 -2.50 -28.29 5.24
N ILE A 94 -3.26 -27.83 4.24
CA ILE A 94 -3.24 -26.43 3.76
C ILE A 94 -3.73 -25.47 4.85
N LEU A 95 -4.78 -25.84 5.58
CA LEU A 95 -5.28 -25.05 6.71
C LEU A 95 -4.30 -25.08 7.89
N ALA A 96 -3.67 -26.23 8.16
CA ALA A 96 -2.68 -26.36 9.22
C ALA A 96 -1.44 -25.49 8.96
N ILE A 97 -0.94 -25.45 7.71
CA ILE A 97 0.16 -24.55 7.29
C ILE A 97 -0.20 -23.07 7.49
N GLU A 98 -1.43 -22.67 7.17
CA GLU A 98 -1.91 -21.29 7.39
C GLU A 98 -2.12 -20.95 8.88
N MET A 99 -2.52 -21.93 9.70
CA MET A 99 -2.57 -21.73 11.15
C MET A 99 -1.16 -21.56 11.73
N ILE A 100 -0.20 -22.39 11.32
CA ILE A 100 1.22 -22.25 11.70
C ILE A 100 1.77 -20.88 11.27
N SER A 101 1.56 -20.46 10.02
CA SER A 101 2.05 -19.17 9.53
C SER A 101 1.42 -17.99 10.26
N ALA A 102 0.11 -18.02 10.49
CA ALA A 102 -0.61 -16.98 11.23
C ALA A 102 -0.16 -16.92 12.70
N PHE A 103 0.00 -18.07 13.38
CA PHE A 103 0.49 -18.11 14.76
C PHE A 103 1.91 -17.54 14.82
N PHE A 104 2.81 -18.00 13.95
CA PHE A 104 4.20 -17.52 13.92
C PHE A 104 4.32 -16.00 13.68
N ILE A 105 3.54 -15.43 12.75
CA ILE A 105 3.52 -13.97 12.52
C ILE A 105 3.01 -13.21 13.76
N LEU A 106 1.96 -13.72 14.43
CA LEU A 106 1.41 -13.08 15.62
C LEU A 106 2.35 -13.17 16.83
N GLU A 107 3.08 -14.26 16.99
CA GLU A 107 4.08 -14.40 18.05
C GLU A 107 5.33 -13.53 17.79
N LEU A 108 5.75 -13.38 16.53
CA LEU A 108 6.77 -12.39 16.16
C LEU A 108 6.33 -10.94 16.43
N MET A 109 5.07 -10.61 16.16
CA MET A 109 4.48 -9.30 16.47
C MET A 109 4.41 -9.09 17.99
N TRP A 110 3.95 -10.09 18.75
CA TRP A 110 3.94 -10.05 20.22
C TRP A 110 5.33 -9.81 20.79
N PHE A 111 6.34 -10.56 20.34
CA PHE A 111 7.72 -10.43 20.83
C PHE A 111 8.28 -9.01 20.64
N GLN A 112 7.99 -8.38 19.50
CA GLN A 112 8.36 -6.98 19.25
C GLN A 112 7.64 -6.01 20.21
N LEU A 113 6.34 -6.19 20.44
CA LEU A 113 5.57 -5.34 21.37
C LEU A 113 6.04 -5.53 22.82
N PHE A 114 6.30 -6.77 23.23
CA PHE A 114 6.82 -7.13 24.54
C PHE A 114 8.19 -6.49 24.82
N HIS A 115 9.12 -6.63 23.86
CA HIS A 115 10.44 -5.98 23.89
C HIS A 115 10.32 -4.45 24.04
N ASP A 116 9.46 -3.81 23.25
CA ASP A 116 9.27 -2.36 23.30
C ASP A 116 8.64 -1.90 24.63
N ILE A 117 7.87 -2.75 25.32
CA ILE A 117 7.34 -2.44 26.66
C ILE A 117 8.42 -2.55 27.74
N ILE A 118 9.22 -3.62 27.73
CA ILE A 118 10.32 -3.81 28.70
C ILE A 118 11.37 -2.69 28.57
N GLN A 119 11.59 -2.17 27.36
CA GLN A 119 12.46 -1.01 27.15
C GLN A 119 11.78 0.35 27.41
N TYR A 120 10.52 0.39 27.84
CA TYR A 120 9.71 1.60 28.02
C TYR A 120 9.62 2.49 26.76
N ARG A 121 9.64 1.85 25.58
CA ARG A 121 9.58 2.48 24.24
C ARG A 121 8.24 2.25 23.53
N SER A 122 7.30 1.54 24.16
CA SER A 122 5.95 1.29 23.62
C SER A 122 5.16 2.59 23.45
N SER A 123 4.99 3.00 22.20
CA SER A 123 4.19 4.19 21.85
C SER A 123 2.70 4.05 22.23
N PHE A 124 2.21 2.81 22.39
CA PHE A 124 0.85 2.56 22.85
C PHE A 124 0.71 2.89 24.33
N ASN A 125 1.62 2.42 25.18
CA ASN A 125 1.60 2.75 26.59
C ASN A 125 1.85 4.24 26.83
N GLU A 126 2.78 4.86 26.08
CA GLU A 126 2.98 6.31 26.12
C GLU A 126 1.68 7.06 25.75
N PHE A 127 0.94 6.60 24.73
CA PHE A 127 -0.36 7.17 24.39
C PHE A 127 -1.40 6.97 25.51
N PHE A 128 -1.48 5.78 26.11
CA PHE A 128 -2.40 5.50 27.23
C PHE A 128 -2.06 6.33 28.48
N ALA A 129 -0.78 6.54 28.81
CA ALA A 129 -0.33 7.44 29.88
C ALA A 129 -0.81 8.88 29.63
N ASN A 130 -0.49 9.45 28.47
CA ASN A 130 -0.90 10.81 28.10
C ASN A 130 -2.44 11.00 28.07
N ASN A 131 -3.22 9.94 27.79
CA ASN A 131 -4.69 10.01 27.68
C ASN A 131 -5.42 9.40 28.89
N TRP A 132 -4.72 9.02 29.97
CA TRP A 132 -5.33 8.31 31.11
C TRP A 132 -6.41 9.12 31.83
N ASN A 133 -6.20 10.44 31.93
CA ASN A 133 -7.09 11.41 32.57
C ASN A 133 -7.71 12.38 31.54
N TYR A 134 -8.01 11.92 30.33
CA TYR A 134 -8.47 12.78 29.22
C TYR A 134 -9.77 13.54 29.55
N ASP A 135 -9.71 14.88 29.59
CA ASP A 135 -10.90 15.73 29.75
C ASP A 135 -11.70 15.80 28.43
N ASP A 136 -12.75 14.99 28.36
CA ASP A 136 -13.66 14.93 27.22
C ASP A 136 -14.61 16.14 27.10
N ARG A 137 -14.75 16.95 28.15
CA ARG A 137 -15.61 18.14 28.17
C ARG A 137 -14.89 19.37 27.62
N GLN A 138 -13.59 19.48 27.89
CA GLN A 138 -12.76 20.56 27.34
C GLN A 138 -12.58 20.39 25.81
N HIS A 139 -12.26 19.18 25.36
CA HIS A 139 -11.87 18.95 23.96
C HIS A 139 -13.07 18.69 23.04
N PHE A 140 -14.12 17.98 23.48
CA PHE A 140 -15.21 17.56 22.59
C PHE A 140 -16.52 18.33 22.76
N ARG A 141 -17.06 18.81 21.62
CA ARG A 141 -18.46 19.26 21.54
C ARG A 141 -19.43 18.16 21.99
N PRO A 142 -20.50 18.46 22.76
CA PRO A 142 -21.42 17.43 23.29
C PRO A 142 -21.96 16.45 22.25
N LYS A 143 -22.34 16.93 21.05
CA LYS A 143 -22.82 16.09 19.94
C LYS A 143 -21.75 15.10 19.42
N LYS A 144 -20.48 15.53 19.35
CA LYS A 144 -19.36 14.70 18.86
C LYS A 144 -18.84 13.74 19.93
N ARG A 145 -18.80 14.17 21.20
CA ARG A 145 -18.54 13.31 22.36
C ARG A 145 -19.52 12.13 22.42
N LEU A 146 -20.84 12.43 22.36
CA LEU A 146 -21.88 11.40 22.42
C LEU A 146 -21.88 10.49 21.18
N TYR A 147 -21.53 11.01 20.00
CA TYR A 147 -21.30 10.18 18.81
C TYR A 147 -20.16 9.18 19.02
N LEU A 148 -19.00 9.62 19.52
CA LEU A 148 -17.84 8.75 19.74
C LEU A 148 -18.11 7.67 20.79
N ILE A 149 -18.76 8.02 21.90
CA ILE A 149 -19.19 7.06 22.93
C ILE A 149 -20.14 6.02 22.34
N LYS A 150 -21.17 6.46 21.57
CA LYS A 150 -22.10 5.53 20.90
C LYS A 150 -21.38 4.65 19.87
N PHE A 151 -20.44 5.19 19.12
CA PHE A 151 -19.64 4.45 18.14
C PHE A 151 -18.82 3.35 18.81
N TYR A 152 -18.08 3.68 19.88
CA TYR A 152 -17.31 2.71 20.64
C TYR A 152 -18.19 1.62 21.24
N LEU A 153 -19.29 1.99 21.92
CA LEU A 153 -20.19 1.01 22.55
C LEU A 153 -20.80 0.06 21.51
N ASN A 154 -21.26 0.58 20.36
CA ASN A 154 -21.77 -0.25 19.27
C ASN A 154 -20.68 -1.19 18.72
N SER A 155 -19.48 -0.67 18.46
CA SER A 155 -18.37 -1.43 17.87
C SER A 155 -17.85 -2.50 18.84
N ASN A 156 -17.71 -2.18 20.12
CA ASN A 156 -17.34 -3.12 21.18
C ASN A 156 -18.42 -4.17 21.43
N SER A 157 -19.72 -3.81 21.41
CA SER A 157 -20.80 -4.81 21.47
C SER A 157 -20.76 -5.77 20.28
N MET A 158 -20.54 -5.27 19.05
CA MET A 158 -20.39 -6.13 17.88
C MET A 158 -19.16 -7.05 17.98
N ALA A 159 -18.00 -6.51 18.39
CA ALA A 159 -16.79 -7.31 18.58
C ALA A 159 -16.99 -8.42 19.65
N ILE A 160 -17.70 -8.11 20.75
CA ILE A 160 -18.04 -9.08 21.79
C ILE A 160 -19.02 -10.15 21.25
N ILE A 161 -20.06 -9.76 20.50
CA ILE A 161 -21.02 -10.72 19.93
C ILE A 161 -20.33 -11.66 18.92
N ILE A 162 -19.51 -11.12 18.02
CA ILE A 162 -18.72 -11.90 17.05
C ILE A 162 -17.77 -12.83 17.81
N TYR A 163 -17.10 -12.35 18.85
CA TYR A 163 -16.26 -13.16 19.71
C TYR A 163 -17.02 -14.33 20.34
N TRP A 164 -18.19 -14.10 20.95
CA TRP A 164 -18.99 -15.19 21.53
C TRP A 164 -19.40 -16.22 20.48
N ILE A 165 -19.76 -15.81 19.26
CA ILE A 165 -20.11 -16.72 18.15
C ILE A 165 -18.90 -17.57 17.73
N VAL A 166 -17.70 -17.00 17.65
CA VAL A 166 -16.48 -17.76 17.31
C VAL A 166 -16.05 -18.67 18.47
N MET A 167 -16.20 -18.24 19.73
CA MET A 167 -15.90 -19.08 20.89
C MET A 167 -16.83 -20.29 20.97
N THR A 168 -18.13 -20.13 20.76
CA THR A 168 -19.08 -21.25 20.80
C THR A 168 -18.87 -22.19 19.62
N SER A 169 -18.54 -21.70 18.43
CA SER A 169 -18.22 -22.58 17.29
C SER A 169 -16.92 -23.35 17.49
N VAL A 170 -15.84 -22.71 17.97
CA VAL A 170 -14.57 -23.38 18.27
C VAL A 170 -14.71 -24.38 19.43
N PHE A 171 -15.49 -24.07 20.46
CA PHE A 171 -15.79 -25.02 21.55
C PHE A 171 -16.61 -26.22 21.07
N PHE A 172 -17.58 -26.00 20.16
CA PHE A 172 -18.35 -27.09 19.55
C PHE A 172 -17.48 -27.98 18.65
N LEU A 173 -16.54 -27.41 17.90
CA LEU A 173 -15.54 -28.17 17.14
C LEU A 173 -14.64 -29.02 18.05
N LEU A 174 -14.26 -28.54 19.24
CA LEU A 174 -13.51 -29.33 20.22
C LEU A 174 -14.32 -30.53 20.72
N ILE A 175 -15.61 -30.36 21.03
CA ILE A 175 -16.49 -31.46 21.44
C ILE A 175 -16.65 -32.49 20.32
N ILE A 176 -16.89 -32.04 19.09
CA ILE A 176 -16.98 -32.90 17.91
C ILE A 176 -15.70 -33.70 17.72
N HIS A 177 -14.53 -33.05 17.83
CA HIS A 177 -13.24 -33.73 17.70
C HIS A 177 -13.07 -34.81 18.78
N ILE A 178 -13.30 -34.49 20.06
CA ILE A 178 -13.20 -35.46 21.17
C ILE A 178 -14.16 -36.65 20.95
N PHE A 179 -15.38 -36.39 20.46
CA PHE A 179 -16.34 -37.46 20.12
C PHE A 179 -15.80 -38.37 19.01
N TYR A 180 -15.27 -37.83 17.92
CA TYR A 180 -14.70 -38.63 16.84
C TYR A 180 -13.42 -39.37 17.23
N LEU A 181 -12.57 -38.80 18.09
CA LEU A 181 -11.45 -39.51 18.69
C LEU A 181 -11.91 -40.76 19.44
N PHE A 182 -12.98 -40.65 20.23
CA PHE A 182 -13.56 -41.80 20.91
C PHE A 182 -14.12 -42.86 19.94
N VAL A 183 -14.76 -42.43 18.85
CA VAL A 183 -15.24 -43.35 17.79
C VAL A 183 -14.06 -44.10 17.14
N PHE A 184 -13.00 -43.40 16.73
CA PHE A 184 -11.83 -44.02 16.11
C PHE A 184 -11.07 -44.96 17.06
N TYR A 185 -11.09 -44.68 18.36
CA TYR A 185 -10.55 -45.58 19.39
C TYR A 185 -11.39 -46.87 19.50
N VAL A 186 -12.73 -46.76 19.49
CA VAL A 186 -13.64 -47.92 19.50
C VAL A 186 -13.53 -48.75 18.21
N ASP A 187 -13.32 -48.09 17.06
CA ASP A 187 -13.08 -48.73 15.76
C ASP A 187 -11.67 -49.36 15.64
N GLY A 188 -10.81 -49.19 16.65
CA GLY A 188 -9.45 -49.75 16.67
C GLY A 188 -8.47 -49.10 15.70
N ARG A 189 -8.76 -47.87 15.23
CA ARG A 189 -7.87 -47.10 14.34
C ARG A 189 -6.76 -46.37 15.08
N ILE A 190 -7.08 -45.83 16.25
CA ILE A 190 -6.13 -45.07 17.08
C ILE A 190 -5.91 -45.76 18.43
N ASN A 191 -4.71 -45.68 18.95
CA ASN A 191 -4.37 -46.25 20.26
C ASN A 191 -4.84 -45.37 21.41
N LEU A 192 -5.00 -45.98 22.59
CA LEU A 192 -5.38 -45.26 23.82
C LEU A 192 -4.38 -44.13 24.16
N LEU A 193 -3.09 -44.34 23.88
CA LEU A 193 -2.03 -43.35 24.10
C LEU A 193 -2.18 -42.13 23.18
N GLU A 194 -2.37 -42.35 21.89
CA GLU A 194 -2.61 -41.30 20.89
C GLU A 194 -3.83 -40.44 21.28
N MET A 195 -4.93 -41.08 21.70
CA MET A 195 -6.12 -40.37 22.18
C MET A 195 -5.81 -39.52 23.42
N PHE A 196 -5.08 -40.04 24.40
CA PHE A 196 -4.68 -39.29 25.59
C PHE A 196 -3.70 -38.13 25.30
N ILE A 197 -2.90 -38.22 24.25
CA ILE A 197 -1.97 -37.15 23.82
C ILE A 197 -2.70 -36.10 22.97
N CYS A 198 -3.55 -36.52 22.04
CA CYS A 198 -4.23 -35.62 21.10
C CYS A 198 -5.31 -34.76 21.76
N ILE A 199 -6.05 -35.26 22.77
CA ILE A 199 -7.08 -34.47 23.45
C ILE A 199 -6.50 -33.19 24.10
N PRO A 200 -5.45 -33.25 24.95
CA PRO A 200 -4.78 -32.06 25.48
C PRO A 200 -4.20 -31.17 24.38
N LEU A 201 -3.54 -31.72 23.37
CA LEU A 201 -2.87 -30.93 22.34
C LEU A 201 -3.86 -30.20 21.42
N THR A 202 -4.99 -30.80 21.06
CA THR A 202 -6.07 -30.09 20.35
C THR A 202 -6.74 -29.04 21.24
N ALA A 203 -6.90 -29.30 22.54
CA ALA A 203 -7.37 -28.28 23.49
C ALA A 203 -6.38 -27.10 23.61
N MET A 204 -5.07 -27.35 23.49
CA MET A 204 -4.02 -26.31 23.41
C MET A 204 -4.14 -25.49 22.11
N ILE A 205 -4.26 -26.12 20.93
CA ILE A 205 -4.56 -25.41 19.66
C ILE A 205 -5.81 -24.54 19.81
N VAL A 206 -6.91 -25.11 20.30
CA VAL A 206 -8.20 -24.42 20.46
C VAL A 206 -8.09 -23.23 21.41
N SER A 207 -7.45 -23.40 22.57
CA SER A 207 -7.26 -22.30 23.53
C SER A 207 -6.35 -21.20 22.98
N HIS A 208 -5.31 -21.53 22.21
CA HIS A 208 -4.45 -20.56 21.56
C HIS A 208 -5.16 -19.81 20.41
N LEU A 209 -5.94 -20.51 19.58
CA LEU A 209 -6.80 -19.92 18.54
C LEU A 209 -7.81 -18.93 19.15
N ASN A 210 -8.35 -19.24 20.33
CA ASN A 210 -9.26 -18.36 21.08
C ASN A 210 -8.54 -17.10 21.62
N ILE A 211 -7.28 -17.21 22.05
CA ILE A 211 -6.45 -16.07 22.47
C ILE A 211 -6.12 -15.17 21.26
N ILE A 212 -5.74 -15.76 20.13
CA ILE A 212 -5.45 -15.04 18.88
C ILE A 212 -6.70 -14.32 18.35
N THR A 213 -7.85 -14.98 18.35
CA THR A 213 -9.11 -14.40 17.89
C THR A 213 -9.55 -13.24 18.80
N ASN A 214 -9.38 -13.38 20.12
CA ASN A 214 -9.55 -12.28 21.08
C ASN A 214 -8.65 -11.09 20.75
N HIS A 215 -7.34 -11.35 20.56
CA HIS A 215 -6.38 -10.32 20.24
C HIS A 215 -6.75 -9.61 18.93
N GLN A 216 -7.06 -10.33 17.86
CA GLN A 216 -7.47 -9.74 16.59
C GLN A 216 -8.76 -8.91 16.74
N LEU A 217 -9.85 -9.46 17.27
CA LEU A 217 -11.13 -8.75 17.34
C LEU A 217 -11.09 -7.53 18.27
N LEU A 218 -10.58 -7.68 19.49
CA LEU A 218 -10.62 -6.60 20.49
C LEU A 218 -9.57 -5.52 20.22
N SER A 219 -8.37 -5.89 19.75
CA SER A 219 -7.33 -4.91 19.40
C SER A 219 -7.68 -4.14 18.13
N CYS A 220 -8.19 -4.82 17.08
CA CYS A 220 -8.71 -4.14 15.89
C CYS A 220 -9.88 -3.21 16.23
N ASN A 221 -10.82 -3.64 17.08
CA ASN A 221 -11.92 -2.80 17.51
C ASN A 221 -11.43 -1.52 18.22
N PHE A 222 -10.42 -1.64 19.10
CA PHE A 222 -9.81 -0.47 19.73
C PHE A 222 -9.03 0.42 18.74
N LEU A 223 -8.31 -0.17 17.76
CA LEU A 223 -7.68 0.59 16.67
C LEU A 223 -8.71 1.38 15.86
N VAL A 224 -9.85 0.77 15.50
CA VAL A 224 -10.94 1.42 14.76
C VAL A 224 -11.53 2.58 15.58
N PHE A 225 -11.70 2.41 16.89
CA PHE A 225 -12.07 3.50 17.80
C PHE A 225 -11.03 4.62 17.81
N LEU A 226 -9.75 4.29 17.93
CA LEU A 226 -8.63 5.24 17.96
C LEU A 226 -8.55 6.08 16.68
N MET A 227 -8.75 5.45 15.51
CA MET A 227 -8.83 6.16 14.22
C MET A 227 -10.02 7.12 14.16
N GLU A 228 -11.19 6.72 14.65
CA GLU A 228 -12.39 7.58 14.68
C GLU A 228 -12.25 8.71 15.73
N PHE A 229 -11.57 8.48 16.86
CA PHE A 229 -11.17 9.50 17.83
C PHE A 229 -10.27 10.58 17.19
N PHE A 230 -9.19 10.19 16.52
CA PHE A 230 -8.29 11.14 15.84
C PHE A 230 -9.00 11.90 14.71
N LYS A 231 -9.84 11.23 13.94
CA LYS A 231 -10.69 11.85 12.92
C LYS A 231 -11.56 12.96 13.51
N ILE A 232 -12.21 12.73 14.66
CA ILE A 232 -13.05 13.76 15.30
C ILE A 232 -12.20 14.93 15.84
N ARG A 233 -11.01 14.69 16.40
CA ARG A 233 -10.08 15.76 16.78
C ARG A 233 -9.67 16.60 15.56
N PHE A 234 -9.36 15.97 14.42
CA PHE A 234 -9.11 16.70 13.16
C PHE A 234 -10.33 17.49 12.64
N GLU A 235 -11.55 16.95 12.74
CA GLU A 235 -12.77 17.68 12.36
C GLU A 235 -13.00 18.92 13.25
N GLN A 236 -12.62 18.86 14.52
CA GLN A 236 -12.67 19.99 15.44
C GLN A 236 -11.60 21.03 15.12
N LEU A 237 -10.35 20.60 14.87
CA LEU A 237 -9.28 21.46 14.36
C LEU A 237 -9.65 22.14 13.04
N LEU A 238 -10.35 21.44 12.14
CA LEU A 238 -10.88 22.01 10.90
C LEU A 238 -11.95 23.08 11.18
N PHE A 239 -12.91 22.82 12.08
CA PHE A 239 -13.89 23.84 12.50
C PHE A 239 -13.21 25.07 13.11
N ILE A 240 -12.26 24.84 14.02
CA ILE A 240 -11.43 25.85 14.68
C ILE A 240 -10.72 26.69 13.61
N SER A 241 -10.05 26.06 12.63
CA SER A 241 -9.38 26.77 11.53
C SER A 241 -10.31 27.64 10.68
N ASN A 242 -11.55 27.19 10.42
CA ASN A 242 -12.55 27.96 9.68
C ASN A 242 -13.00 29.20 10.48
N ALA A 243 -13.11 29.10 11.82
CA ALA A 243 -13.45 30.23 12.69
C ALA A 243 -12.36 31.32 12.71
N ILE A 244 -11.06 30.96 12.59
CA ILE A 244 -9.94 31.92 12.50
C ILE A 244 -10.15 32.93 11.38
N THR A 245 -10.69 32.46 10.25
CA THR A 245 -10.80 33.29 9.03
C THR A 245 -11.77 34.47 9.18
N ASN A 246 -12.66 34.43 10.19
CA ASN A 246 -13.78 35.38 10.33
C ASN A 246 -13.67 36.32 11.55
N GLN A 247 -12.71 36.13 12.47
CA GLN A 247 -12.60 36.95 13.70
C GLN A 247 -11.73 38.21 13.56
N SER A 248 -11.70 39.09 14.57
CA SER A 248 -10.81 40.27 14.61
C SER A 248 -9.34 39.91 14.88
N GLU A 249 -8.41 40.78 14.48
CA GLU A 249 -6.96 40.48 14.43
C GLU A 249 -6.35 40.07 15.79
N GLN A 250 -6.77 40.71 16.88
CA GLN A 250 -6.28 40.42 18.22
C GLN A 250 -6.74 39.03 18.70
N LYS A 251 -8.00 38.67 18.43
CA LYS A 251 -8.54 37.32 18.70
C LYS A 251 -7.85 36.25 17.84
N ARG A 252 -7.51 36.55 16.57
CA ARG A 252 -6.76 35.65 15.67
C ARG A 252 -5.40 35.24 16.24
N LYS A 253 -4.68 36.09 17.00
CA LYS A 253 -3.36 35.73 17.56
C LYS A 253 -3.45 34.68 18.67
N ILE A 254 -4.36 34.87 19.62
CA ILE A 254 -4.61 33.92 20.72
C ILE A 254 -5.08 32.58 20.13
N PHE A 255 -6.06 32.66 19.23
CA PHE A 255 -6.67 31.49 18.61
C PHE A 255 -5.65 30.71 17.72
N TRP A 256 -4.75 31.40 17.01
CA TRP A 256 -3.68 30.75 16.27
C TRP A 256 -2.72 29.97 17.18
N LYS A 257 -2.34 30.53 18.34
CA LYS A 257 -1.48 29.83 19.30
C LYS A 257 -2.16 28.57 19.83
N HIS A 258 -3.44 28.65 20.17
CA HIS A 258 -4.23 27.49 20.60
C HIS A 258 -4.32 26.42 19.50
N PHE A 259 -4.74 26.79 18.28
CA PHE A 259 -4.78 25.86 17.14
C PHE A 259 -3.41 25.19 16.87
N GLN A 260 -2.32 25.97 16.90
CA GLN A 260 -0.98 25.46 16.63
C GLN A 260 -0.55 24.45 17.71
N ASN A 261 -0.84 24.71 18.98
CA ASN A 261 -0.53 23.79 20.08
C ASN A 261 -1.30 22.47 19.90
N GLU A 262 -2.64 22.54 19.78
CA GLU A 262 -3.52 21.38 19.61
C GLU A 262 -3.14 20.53 18.38
N TYR A 263 -2.79 21.16 17.25
CA TYR A 263 -2.35 20.44 16.07
C TYR A 263 -0.99 19.75 16.27
N VAL A 264 -0.01 20.43 16.89
CA VAL A 264 1.32 19.85 17.14
C VAL A 264 1.25 18.70 18.14
N GLU A 265 0.37 18.80 19.14
CA GLU A 265 0.11 17.75 20.11
C GLU A 265 -0.55 16.53 19.45
N LEU A 266 -1.66 16.72 18.73
CA LEU A 266 -2.31 15.66 17.96
C LEU A 266 -1.36 15.01 16.94
N TYR A 267 -0.55 15.81 16.24
CA TYR A 267 0.45 15.31 15.29
C TYR A 267 1.53 14.49 16.01
N ARG A 268 1.99 14.92 17.19
CA ARG A 268 2.98 14.19 18.00
C ARG A 268 2.42 12.86 18.50
N GLU A 269 1.18 12.83 19.00
CA GLU A 269 0.49 11.59 19.40
C GLU A 269 0.43 10.59 18.24
N ILE A 270 -0.11 11.02 17.09
CA ILE A 270 -0.26 10.14 15.92
C ILE A 270 1.11 9.72 15.38
N SER A 271 2.10 10.62 15.32
CA SER A 271 3.44 10.30 14.83
C SER A 271 4.15 9.25 15.69
N ARG A 272 3.97 9.29 17.02
CA ARG A 272 4.48 8.27 17.95
C ARG A 272 3.78 6.93 17.73
N LEU A 273 2.45 6.92 17.77
CA LEU A 273 1.64 5.72 17.53
C LEU A 273 1.88 5.08 16.17
N ASN A 274 2.10 5.88 15.12
CA ASN A 274 2.29 5.41 13.76
C ASN A 274 3.48 4.44 13.62
N CYS A 275 4.51 4.54 14.47
CA CYS A 275 5.62 3.59 14.44
C CYS A 275 5.15 2.16 14.73
N THR A 276 4.37 1.98 15.80
CA THR A 276 3.86 0.68 16.24
C THR A 276 2.63 0.25 15.45
N ILE A 277 1.69 1.16 15.17
CA ILE A 277 0.52 0.86 14.33
C ILE A 277 0.96 0.36 12.95
N ARG A 278 1.98 0.96 12.32
CA ARG A 278 2.49 0.48 11.02
C ARG A 278 2.98 -0.98 11.06
N ARG A 279 3.61 -1.43 12.15
CA ARG A 279 4.03 -2.83 12.30
C ARG A 279 2.79 -3.73 12.38
N ILE A 280 1.87 -3.42 13.30
CA ILE A 280 0.63 -4.18 13.51
C ILE A 280 -0.22 -4.25 12.23
N LEU A 281 -0.32 -3.15 11.46
CA LEU A 281 -1.00 -3.13 10.17
C LEU A 281 -0.31 -4.05 9.14
N PHE A 282 1.02 -4.01 9.07
CA PHE A 282 1.80 -4.89 8.20
C PHE A 282 1.59 -6.37 8.57
N ASP A 283 1.67 -6.72 9.85
CA ASP A 283 1.48 -8.09 10.32
C ASP A 283 0.04 -8.58 10.05
N MET A 284 -0.97 -7.72 10.28
CA MET A 284 -2.36 -7.99 9.92
C MET A 284 -2.57 -8.17 8.40
N GLU A 285 -1.90 -7.36 7.57
CA GLU A 285 -1.94 -7.47 6.12
C GLU A 285 -1.25 -8.74 5.60
N MET A 286 -0.12 -9.13 6.20
CA MET A 286 0.56 -10.39 5.88
C MET A 286 -0.33 -11.58 6.21
N ILE A 287 -0.98 -11.59 7.38
CA ILE A 287 -1.96 -12.62 7.76
C ILE A 287 -3.15 -12.61 6.82
N SER A 288 -3.72 -11.45 6.47
CA SER A 288 -4.93 -11.42 5.62
C SER A 288 -4.65 -11.78 4.16
N LYS A 289 -3.46 -11.44 3.64
CA LYS A 289 -2.98 -11.88 2.32
C LYS A 289 -2.62 -13.36 2.29
N SER A 290 -1.97 -13.89 3.33
CA SER A 290 -1.78 -15.35 3.48
C SER A 290 -3.14 -16.06 3.47
N SER A 291 -4.05 -15.59 4.31
CA SER A 291 -5.37 -16.20 4.52
C SER A 291 -6.24 -16.20 3.27
N ILE A 292 -6.24 -15.15 2.43
CA ILE A 292 -6.97 -15.18 1.15
C ILE A 292 -6.31 -16.09 0.11
N ILE A 293 -4.97 -16.15 0.03
CA ILE A 293 -4.25 -17.08 -0.85
C ILE A 293 -4.56 -18.52 -0.44
N THR A 294 -4.42 -18.84 0.84
CA THR A 294 -4.78 -20.15 1.42
C THR A 294 -6.25 -20.46 1.17
N THR A 295 -7.17 -19.52 1.33
CA THR A 295 -8.60 -19.71 1.01
C THR A 295 -8.79 -20.14 -0.44
N CYS A 296 -8.18 -19.45 -1.40
CA CYS A 296 -8.32 -19.78 -2.82
C CYS A 296 -7.75 -21.17 -3.14
N ILE A 297 -6.58 -21.51 -2.58
CA ILE A 297 -5.96 -22.83 -2.77
C ILE A 297 -6.82 -23.92 -2.13
N PHE A 298 -7.20 -23.77 -0.86
CA PHE A 298 -8.02 -24.71 -0.10
C PHE A 298 -9.37 -24.96 -0.76
N TYR A 299 -10.08 -23.88 -1.15
CA TYR A 299 -11.35 -23.96 -1.89
C TYR A 299 -11.19 -24.70 -3.21
N SER A 300 -10.15 -24.40 -3.99
CA SER A 300 -9.89 -25.07 -5.28
C SER A 300 -9.57 -26.57 -5.17
N ARG A 301 -9.27 -27.05 -3.96
CA ARG A 301 -8.95 -28.45 -3.65
C ARG A 301 -10.11 -29.23 -3.05
N GLN A 302 -11.22 -28.57 -2.67
CA GLN A 302 -12.40 -29.27 -2.14
C GLN A 302 -13.25 -29.85 -3.27
N THR A 303 -13.63 -31.11 -3.15
CA THR A 303 -14.64 -31.72 -4.03
C THR A 303 -16.07 -31.37 -3.61
N ASN A 304 -16.30 -31.23 -2.30
CA ASN A 304 -17.61 -30.90 -1.71
C ASN A 304 -17.47 -29.80 -0.65
N LEU A 305 -18.47 -28.91 -0.55
CA LEU A 305 -18.54 -27.87 0.46
C LEU A 305 -19.42 -28.31 1.63
N ASN A 306 -18.83 -28.98 2.61
CA ASN A 306 -19.49 -29.28 3.88
C ASN A 306 -19.53 -28.04 4.80
N VAL A 307 -20.21 -28.14 5.94
CA VAL A 307 -20.32 -27.03 6.90
C VAL A 307 -18.95 -26.55 7.39
N PHE A 308 -18.03 -27.47 7.69
CA PHE A 308 -16.68 -27.12 8.13
C PHE A 308 -15.92 -26.30 7.07
N ASN A 309 -15.89 -26.77 5.82
CA ASN A 309 -15.28 -26.08 4.69
C ASN A 309 -15.82 -24.66 4.54
N MET A 310 -17.15 -24.49 4.61
CA MET A 310 -17.79 -23.18 4.57
C MET A 310 -17.41 -22.31 5.77
N THR A 311 -17.30 -22.85 6.98
CA THR A 311 -16.85 -22.08 8.16
C THR A 311 -15.37 -21.69 8.07
N ALA A 312 -14.48 -22.55 7.58
CA ALA A 312 -13.07 -22.26 7.40
C ALA A 312 -12.85 -21.17 6.35
N ILE A 313 -13.50 -21.29 5.19
CA ILE A 313 -13.49 -20.27 4.12
C ILE A 313 -14.07 -18.95 4.63
N GLY A 314 -15.20 -18.99 5.34
CA GLY A 314 -15.83 -17.80 5.93
C GLY A 314 -14.92 -17.10 6.95
N ALA A 315 -14.25 -17.87 7.82
CA ALA A 315 -13.31 -17.35 8.80
C ALA A 315 -12.11 -16.66 8.13
N MET A 316 -11.50 -17.29 7.13
CA MET A 316 -10.37 -16.72 6.39
C MET A 316 -10.76 -15.46 5.59
N LEU A 317 -11.89 -15.49 4.87
CA LEU A 317 -12.42 -14.31 4.18
C LEU A 317 -12.76 -13.16 5.15
N SER A 318 -13.24 -13.47 6.35
CA SER A 318 -13.54 -12.45 7.37
C SER A 318 -12.29 -11.67 7.81
N ARG A 319 -11.11 -12.29 7.86
CA ARG A 319 -9.83 -11.62 8.15
C ARG A 319 -9.48 -10.61 7.04
N PHE A 320 -9.65 -10.99 5.77
CA PHE A 320 -9.45 -10.09 4.63
C PHE A 320 -10.42 -8.90 4.66
N ILE A 321 -11.71 -9.15 4.92
CA ILE A 321 -12.71 -8.10 5.03
C ILE A 321 -12.40 -7.15 6.20
N LEU A 322 -12.03 -7.69 7.38
CA LEU A 322 -11.69 -6.90 8.56
C LEU A 322 -10.50 -5.97 8.31
N THR A 323 -9.42 -6.49 7.74
CA THR A 323 -8.22 -5.68 7.42
C THR A 323 -8.52 -4.62 6.37
N THR A 324 -9.26 -4.95 5.31
CA THR A 324 -9.69 -3.99 4.28
C THR A 324 -10.60 -2.88 4.86
N MET A 325 -11.54 -3.22 5.75
CA MET A 325 -12.37 -2.22 6.45
C MET A 325 -11.53 -1.29 7.34
N LEU A 326 -10.50 -1.83 7.99
CA LEU A 326 -9.60 -1.05 8.83
C LEU A 326 -8.73 -0.11 7.98
N TYR A 327 -8.14 -0.59 6.88
CA TYR A 327 -7.41 0.23 5.92
C TYR A 327 -8.26 1.39 5.35
N SER A 328 -9.50 1.11 4.92
CA SER A 328 -10.46 2.13 4.44
C SER A 328 -10.84 3.19 5.48
N ARG A 329 -10.64 2.93 6.78
CA ARG A 329 -10.79 3.93 7.86
C ARG A 329 -9.52 4.75 8.02
N VAL A 330 -8.37 4.10 8.03
CA VAL A 330 -7.06 4.73 8.20
C VAL A 330 -6.74 5.68 7.03
N SER A 331 -7.05 5.31 5.78
CA SER A 331 -6.80 6.12 4.58
C SER A 331 -7.58 7.46 4.54
N ARG A 332 -8.53 7.68 5.47
CA ARG A 332 -9.27 8.94 5.61
C ARG A 332 -8.54 10.01 6.41
N LEU A 333 -7.68 9.64 7.38
CA LEU A 333 -6.94 10.60 8.22
C LEU A 333 -6.07 11.59 7.41
N PRO A 334 -5.33 11.15 6.36
CA PRO A 334 -4.58 12.07 5.49
C PRO A 334 -5.45 13.14 4.86
N ALA A 335 -6.65 12.78 4.38
CA ALA A 335 -7.57 13.72 3.75
C ALA A 335 -8.01 14.83 4.72
N TYR A 336 -8.31 14.49 5.98
CA TYR A 336 -8.64 15.48 6.99
C TYR A 336 -7.48 16.44 7.30
N ASN A 337 -6.23 15.95 7.38
CA ASN A 337 -5.06 16.82 7.52
C ASN A 337 -4.93 17.78 6.31
N GLN A 338 -5.07 17.27 5.08
CA GLN A 338 -5.03 18.09 3.87
C GLN A 338 -6.17 19.14 3.82
N HIS A 339 -7.39 18.78 4.24
CA HIS A 339 -8.50 19.73 4.33
C HIS A 339 -8.21 20.84 5.35
N CYS A 340 -7.64 20.50 6.52
CA CYS A 340 -7.22 21.46 7.53
C CYS A 340 -6.15 22.42 6.97
N CYS A 341 -5.09 21.89 6.34
CA CYS A 341 -4.06 22.66 5.65
C CYS A 341 -4.67 23.66 4.63
N ARG A 342 -5.59 23.17 3.77
CA ARG A 342 -6.25 23.98 2.75
C ARG A 342 -7.11 25.12 3.34
N SER A 343 -7.85 24.85 4.42
CA SER A 343 -8.63 25.89 5.12
C SER A 343 -7.73 26.98 5.71
N ILE A 344 -6.63 26.58 6.36
CA ILE A 344 -5.68 27.51 6.97
C ILE A 344 -4.95 28.33 5.90
N MET A 345 -4.51 27.69 4.81
CA MET A 345 -3.88 28.36 3.68
C MET A 345 -4.81 29.43 3.08
N LYS A 346 -6.10 29.10 2.84
CA LYS A 346 -7.11 30.09 2.42
C LYS A 346 -7.23 31.25 3.42
N GLY A 347 -7.19 30.96 4.72
CA GLY A 347 -7.18 31.95 5.79
C GLY A 347 -5.97 32.90 5.75
N LEU A 348 -4.77 32.36 5.60
CA LEU A 348 -3.55 33.18 5.50
C LEU A 348 -3.48 33.98 4.20
N CYS A 349 -3.92 33.43 3.07
CA CYS A 349 -3.99 34.16 1.80
C CYS A 349 -4.93 35.37 1.93
N ARG A 350 -6.11 35.22 2.56
CA ARG A 350 -7.03 36.34 2.84
C ARG A 350 -6.38 37.40 3.75
N LEU A 351 -5.64 36.99 4.78
CA LEU A 351 -4.88 37.87 5.69
C LEU A 351 -3.76 38.65 4.99
N GLN A 352 -2.99 37.97 4.12
CA GLN A 352 -1.91 38.58 3.34
C GLN A 352 -2.46 39.55 2.30
N TRP A 353 -3.59 39.21 1.67
CA TRP A 353 -4.30 40.09 0.74
C TRP A 353 -4.86 41.34 1.45
N SER A 354 -5.53 41.19 2.60
CA SER A 354 -6.09 42.33 3.33
C SER A 354 -5.01 43.30 3.83
N THR A 355 -3.88 42.77 4.34
CA THR A 355 -2.74 43.60 4.74
C THR A 355 -2.05 44.26 3.55
N SER A 356 -1.95 43.58 2.40
CA SER A 356 -1.46 44.20 1.15
C SER A 356 -2.34 45.37 0.70
N ASN A 357 -3.66 45.20 0.74
CA ASN A 357 -4.60 46.25 0.29
C ASN A 357 -4.63 47.45 1.25
N GLN A 358 -4.56 47.22 2.56
CA GLN A 358 -4.40 48.30 3.56
C GLN A 358 -3.07 49.05 3.41
N LEU A 359 -2.00 48.37 2.98
CA LEU A 359 -0.72 49.03 2.67
C LEU A 359 -0.79 49.87 1.40
N SER A 360 -1.55 49.48 0.38
CA SER A 360 -1.76 50.31 -0.82
C SER A 360 -2.69 51.51 -0.61
N SER A 361 -3.59 51.48 0.38
CA SER A 361 -4.48 52.61 0.67
C SER A 361 -3.92 53.61 1.68
N SER A 362 -2.96 53.20 2.52
CA SER A 362 -2.35 54.06 3.55
C SER A 362 -1.17 54.92 3.07
N ASP A 363 -0.75 54.80 1.80
CA ASP A 363 0.39 55.56 1.22
C ASP A 363 0.15 57.09 1.10
N ARG A 364 -0.99 57.62 1.58
CA ARG A 364 -1.28 59.07 1.59
C ARG A 364 -1.11 59.79 2.93
N THR A 365 -1.07 59.11 4.09
CA THR A 365 -0.93 59.79 5.40
C THR A 365 -0.10 59.01 6.44
N LEU A 366 0.69 59.75 7.23
CA LEU A 366 1.56 59.33 8.37
C LEU A 366 2.85 58.54 8.04
N ARG A 367 3.97 59.28 7.91
CA ARG A 367 5.33 58.77 7.61
C ARG A 367 6.09 58.09 8.77
N LEU A 368 5.61 58.12 10.02
CA LEU A 368 6.44 57.77 11.20
C LEU A 368 6.07 56.47 11.94
N TRP A 369 4.85 55.96 11.84
CA TRP A 369 4.42 54.73 12.54
C TRP A 369 4.84 53.36 11.95
N PRO A 370 5.27 53.18 10.67
CA PRO A 370 5.34 51.84 10.08
C PRO A 370 6.67 51.07 10.30
N LYS A 371 7.64 51.54 11.10
CA LYS A 371 8.96 50.86 11.22
C LYS A 371 9.00 49.66 12.16
N ILE A 372 8.35 49.71 13.33
CA ILE A 372 8.46 48.66 14.36
C ILE A 372 7.39 47.57 14.17
N ILE A 373 6.14 47.95 13.90
CA ILE A 373 5.02 47.02 13.71
C ILE A 373 5.24 46.13 12.47
N LYS A 374 5.73 46.70 11.37
CA LYS A 374 5.95 46.04 10.06
C LYS A 374 7.04 44.95 10.09
N ASN A 375 7.98 45.04 11.03
CA ASN A 375 9.00 44.01 11.25
C ASN A 375 8.44 42.81 12.06
N ARG A 376 7.55 43.05 13.03
CA ARG A 376 6.88 41.96 13.78
C ARG A 376 5.85 41.22 12.93
N THR A 377 5.03 41.92 12.14
CA THR A 377 3.98 41.27 11.32
C THR A 377 4.57 40.41 10.19
N SER A 378 5.68 40.83 9.57
CA SER A 378 6.39 40.01 8.59
C SER A 378 7.01 38.75 9.21
N HIS A 379 7.59 38.85 10.41
CA HIS A 379 8.14 37.69 11.12
C HIS A 379 7.06 36.69 11.56
N ASP A 380 5.91 37.17 12.05
CA ASP A 380 4.74 36.35 12.36
C ASP A 380 4.21 35.63 11.11
N LEU A 381 4.15 36.31 9.95
CA LEU A 381 3.71 35.71 8.68
C LEU A 381 4.69 34.66 8.15
N ILE A 382 6.00 34.91 8.23
CA ILE A 382 7.03 33.93 7.86
C ILE A 382 6.92 32.67 8.73
N ARG A 383 6.78 32.84 10.06
CA ARG A 383 6.61 31.71 10.99
C ARG A 383 5.35 30.90 10.70
N LYS A 384 4.24 31.55 10.33
CA LYS A 384 2.99 30.87 9.94
C LYS A 384 3.08 30.15 8.59
N ASN A 385 3.79 30.72 7.63
CA ASN A 385 4.04 30.07 6.33
C ASN A 385 4.97 28.85 6.48
N LEU A 386 6.05 28.95 7.28
CA LEU A 386 6.90 27.82 7.63
C LEU A 386 6.11 26.71 8.34
N PHE A 387 5.23 27.07 9.27
CA PHE A 387 4.36 26.09 9.94
C PHE A 387 3.42 25.37 8.95
N LEU A 388 2.81 26.09 8.01
CA LEU A 388 2.01 25.49 6.94
C LEU A 388 2.81 24.58 6.01
N GLN A 389 4.05 24.95 5.67
CA GLN A 389 4.97 24.11 4.88
C GLN A 389 5.25 22.78 5.59
N THR A 390 5.52 22.82 6.91
CA THR A 390 5.64 21.59 7.69
C THR A 390 4.31 20.81 7.72
N MET A 391 3.18 21.49 7.92
CA MET A 391 1.84 20.89 7.98
C MET A 391 1.42 20.18 6.68
N SER A 392 1.76 20.73 5.51
CA SER A 392 1.52 20.09 4.21
C SER A 392 2.53 18.99 3.89
N SER A 393 3.79 19.12 4.36
CA SER A 393 4.81 18.07 4.25
C SER A 393 4.59 16.88 5.18
N ASN A 394 3.73 17.04 6.21
CA ASN A 394 3.31 15.98 7.13
C ASN A 394 2.40 14.97 6.41
N GLN A 395 3.01 14.10 5.61
CA GLN A 395 2.33 13.04 4.89
C GLN A 395 1.98 11.90 5.85
N PHE A 396 0.70 11.78 6.18
CA PHE A 396 0.12 10.49 6.59
C PHE A 396 -0.13 9.70 5.28
N VAL A 397 0.48 8.53 5.11
CA VAL A 397 0.33 7.69 3.89
C VAL A 397 0.15 6.24 4.29
N ILE A 398 -1.03 5.69 4.00
CA ILE A 398 -1.42 4.30 4.22
C ILE A 398 -2.34 3.91 3.03
N PHE A 399 -2.16 2.69 2.48
CA PHE A 399 -2.52 2.31 1.09
C PHE A 399 -3.96 1.80 0.85
N ASP A 400 -4.33 1.57 -0.43
CA ASP A 400 -5.60 0.98 -0.94
C ASP A 400 -5.35 0.16 -2.25
N ASP A 401 -6.16 -0.87 -2.54
CA ASP A 401 -6.13 -1.80 -3.72
C ASP A 401 -7.54 -2.38 -4.06
N ASN A 402 -7.78 -3.03 -5.23
CA ASN A 402 -8.94 -3.96 -5.48
C ASN A 402 -8.96 -4.76 -6.84
N ASN A 403 -9.79 -5.83 -6.93
CA ASN A 403 -9.72 -6.99 -7.88
C ASN A 403 -10.97 -7.31 -8.76
N GLY A 404 -10.84 -8.22 -9.77
CA GLY A 404 -11.90 -9.12 -10.30
C GLY A 404 -11.99 -9.36 -11.85
N LEU A 405 -12.69 -10.37 -12.43
CA LEU A 405 -13.15 -11.70 -11.95
C LEU A 405 -13.75 -12.64 -13.09
N PHE A 406 -13.05 -13.72 -13.52
CA PHE A 406 -13.53 -15.02 -14.15
C PHE A 406 -14.28 -15.06 -15.53
N ILE A 407 -14.18 -16.14 -16.35
CA ILE A 407 -14.92 -17.45 -16.31
C ILE A 407 -14.18 -18.59 -17.09
N ASN A 408 -14.68 -19.85 -17.00
CA ASN A 408 -14.01 -21.17 -17.06
C ASN A 408 -13.85 -21.88 -18.44
N LEU A 409 -12.99 -22.92 -18.54
CA LEU A 409 -12.57 -23.60 -19.80
C LEU A 409 -12.01 -25.07 -19.64
N ASP A 410 -12.68 -25.94 -18.88
CA ASP A 410 -12.13 -27.22 -18.37
C ASP A 410 -11.75 -28.33 -19.39
N ASP A 411 -12.33 -28.38 -20.60
CA ASP A 411 -12.23 -29.58 -21.46
C ASP A 411 -10.87 -29.83 -22.13
N ILE A 412 -10.00 -28.81 -22.21
CA ILE A 412 -8.72 -28.90 -22.95
C ILE A 412 -7.62 -29.60 -22.12
N GLY A 413 -7.70 -29.54 -20.79
CA GLY A 413 -6.64 -29.99 -19.87
C GLY A 413 -6.24 -31.46 -20.01
N ARG A 414 -7.18 -32.34 -20.37
CA ARG A 414 -6.96 -33.80 -20.42
C ARG A 414 -6.04 -34.27 -21.55
N ILE A 415 -5.68 -33.41 -22.50
CA ILE A 415 -5.04 -33.82 -23.77
C ILE A 415 -3.51 -33.63 -23.76
N VAL A 416 -2.98 -32.59 -23.11
CA VAL A 416 -1.54 -32.24 -23.18
C VAL A 416 -0.72 -32.88 -22.03
N ASN A 417 -1.36 -33.73 -21.21
CA ASN A 417 -0.78 -34.30 -19.98
C ASN A 417 -0.27 -33.22 -19.00
N THR A 418 -0.97 -32.08 -18.97
CA THR A 418 -0.70 -30.95 -18.08
C THR A 418 -1.99 -30.64 -17.35
N GLN A 419 -1.98 -30.73 -16.02
CA GLN A 419 -3.16 -30.33 -15.26
C GLN A 419 -3.42 -28.84 -15.51
N ARG A 420 -4.68 -28.47 -15.73
CA ARG A 420 -5.17 -27.08 -15.66
C ARG A 420 -4.61 -26.11 -16.74
N ILE A 421 -4.80 -26.49 -18.01
CA ILE A 421 -4.61 -25.61 -19.19
C ILE A 421 -5.65 -24.47 -19.20
N ASP A 422 -6.83 -24.69 -18.62
CA ASP A 422 -7.85 -23.67 -18.34
C ASP A 422 -7.23 -22.40 -17.75
N LEU A 423 -6.31 -22.50 -16.77
CA LEU A 423 -5.62 -21.33 -16.19
C LEU A 423 -4.84 -20.52 -17.22
N VAL A 424 -4.10 -21.17 -18.13
CA VAL A 424 -3.32 -20.51 -19.19
C VAL A 424 -4.26 -19.88 -20.22
N SER A 425 -5.33 -20.58 -20.60
CA SER A 425 -6.35 -20.08 -21.54
C SER A 425 -7.13 -18.90 -20.97
N ILE A 426 -7.54 -18.97 -19.70
CA ILE A 426 -8.18 -17.87 -18.95
C ILE A 426 -7.24 -16.68 -18.86
N GLN A 427 -5.95 -16.91 -18.58
CA GLN A 427 -4.95 -15.84 -18.52
C GLN A 427 -4.75 -15.17 -19.90
N MET A 428 -4.65 -15.95 -20.99
CA MET A 428 -4.59 -15.43 -22.36
C MET A 428 -5.85 -14.62 -22.72
N LEU A 429 -7.03 -15.12 -22.34
CA LEU A 429 -8.29 -14.41 -22.53
C LEU A 429 -8.32 -13.09 -21.74
N ILE A 430 -7.89 -13.10 -20.48
CA ILE A 430 -7.76 -11.90 -19.64
C ILE A 430 -6.81 -10.88 -20.29
N PHE A 431 -5.66 -11.31 -20.81
CA PHE A 431 -4.75 -10.43 -21.54
C PHE A 431 -5.43 -9.84 -22.78
N LEU A 432 -6.06 -10.65 -23.63
CA LEU A 432 -6.74 -10.18 -24.84
C LEU A 432 -7.86 -9.18 -24.51
N ILE A 433 -8.69 -9.46 -23.49
CA ILE A 433 -9.73 -8.54 -23.00
C ILE A 433 -9.11 -7.24 -22.49
N ILE A 434 -8.03 -7.31 -21.68
CA ILE A 434 -7.33 -6.11 -21.20
C ILE A 434 -6.78 -5.28 -22.36
N PHE A 435 -6.18 -5.92 -23.38
CA PHE A 435 -5.62 -5.20 -24.53
C PHE A 435 -6.69 -4.60 -25.45
N GLU A 436 -7.82 -5.28 -25.65
CA GLU A 436 -8.97 -4.69 -26.35
C GLU A 436 -9.59 -3.53 -25.56
N ILE A 437 -9.68 -3.60 -24.23
CA ILE A 437 -10.13 -2.48 -23.39
C ILE A 437 -9.14 -1.30 -23.48
N ILE A 438 -7.82 -1.54 -23.48
CA ILE A 438 -6.81 -0.49 -23.72
C ILE A 438 -7.01 0.14 -25.10
N TRP A 439 -7.21 -0.68 -26.13
CA TRP A 439 -7.39 -0.22 -27.51
C TRP A 439 -8.68 0.59 -27.67
N LEU A 440 -9.83 0.06 -27.25
CA LEU A 440 -11.12 0.74 -27.26
C LEU A 440 -11.09 2.08 -26.50
N ASN A 441 -10.48 2.12 -25.30
CA ASN A 441 -10.35 3.35 -24.54
C ASN A 441 -9.40 4.37 -25.21
N SER A 442 -8.35 3.89 -25.88
CA SER A 442 -7.44 4.74 -26.67
C SER A 442 -8.15 5.31 -27.90
N CYS A 443 -8.88 4.49 -28.66
CA CYS A 443 -9.71 4.90 -29.79
C CYS A 443 -10.82 5.87 -29.37
N TYR A 444 -11.53 5.61 -28.27
CA TYR A 444 -12.51 6.52 -27.70
C TYR A 444 -11.87 7.86 -27.30
N SER A 445 -10.67 7.84 -26.70
CA SER A 445 -9.94 9.07 -26.35
C SER A 445 -9.47 9.84 -27.59
N LEU A 446 -9.10 9.15 -28.67
CA LEU A 446 -8.69 9.72 -29.95
C LEU A 446 -9.89 10.36 -30.68
N MET A 447 -10.98 9.62 -30.88
CA MET A 447 -12.18 10.09 -31.58
C MET A 447 -12.83 11.30 -30.90
N ASN A 448 -12.74 11.40 -29.58
CA ASN A 448 -13.24 12.55 -28.82
C ASN A 448 -12.25 13.72 -28.73
N TYR A 449 -11.09 13.66 -29.40
CA TYR A 449 -9.99 14.63 -29.28
C TYR A 449 -9.54 14.89 -27.83
N ARG A 450 -9.67 13.87 -26.96
CA ARG A 450 -9.33 13.92 -25.52
C ARG A 450 -7.96 13.32 -25.21
N SER A 451 -7.30 12.74 -26.22
CA SER A 451 -5.97 12.14 -26.10
C SER A 451 -4.90 13.22 -25.89
N SER A 452 -4.42 13.29 -24.66
CA SER A 452 -3.30 14.15 -24.27
C SER A 452 -1.96 13.76 -24.88
N MET A 453 -1.84 12.55 -25.46
CA MET A 453 -0.63 12.15 -26.19
C MET A 453 -0.60 12.75 -27.60
N ASP A 454 -1.74 12.85 -28.28
CA ASP A 454 -1.77 13.39 -29.65
C ASP A 454 -1.54 14.90 -29.66
N GLU A 455 -2.03 15.62 -28.64
CA GLU A 455 -1.68 17.04 -28.43
C GLU A 455 -0.17 17.23 -28.20
N LEU A 456 0.47 16.28 -27.50
CA LEU A 456 1.93 16.28 -27.34
C LEU A 456 2.64 15.93 -28.65
N PHE A 457 2.22 14.90 -29.37
CA PHE A 457 2.81 14.53 -30.66
C PHE A 457 2.74 15.68 -31.67
N ILE A 458 1.57 16.33 -31.82
CA ILE A 458 1.38 17.49 -32.70
C ILE A 458 2.30 18.65 -32.29
N ARG A 459 2.40 18.95 -30.98
CA ARG A 459 3.33 19.98 -30.49
C ARG A 459 4.79 19.61 -30.78
N TYR A 460 5.18 18.36 -30.54
CA TYR A 460 6.56 17.91 -30.71
C TYR A 460 6.94 17.71 -32.19
N SER A 461 6.00 17.44 -33.10
CA SER A 461 6.27 17.38 -34.54
C SER A 461 6.36 18.76 -35.21
N ILE A 462 5.70 19.78 -34.65
CA ILE A 462 5.66 21.14 -35.23
C ILE A 462 6.65 22.10 -34.55
N GLU A 463 6.81 22.06 -33.21
CA GLU A 463 7.54 23.09 -32.45
C GLU A 463 8.88 22.61 -31.83
N PHE A 464 9.30 21.36 -32.03
CA PHE A 464 10.49 20.84 -31.35
C PHE A 464 11.80 21.24 -32.02
N ASP A 465 12.39 22.31 -31.50
CA ASP A 465 13.77 22.71 -31.81
C ASP A 465 14.78 21.81 -31.06
N ASP A 466 15.41 20.93 -31.83
CA ASP A 466 16.44 19.97 -31.41
C ASP A 466 17.62 20.64 -30.65
N ASN A 467 17.91 21.91 -30.95
CA ASN A 467 18.99 22.68 -30.33
C ASN A 467 18.72 23.05 -28.86
N ARG A 468 17.48 22.84 -28.37
CA ARG A 468 17.14 23.03 -26.95
C ARG A 468 17.75 21.99 -26.03
N ILE A 469 18.16 20.84 -26.55
CA ILE A 469 18.83 19.78 -25.76
C ILE A 469 20.33 19.82 -26.08
N GLY A 470 21.16 19.92 -25.04
CA GLY A 470 22.61 19.93 -25.22
C GLY A 470 23.11 18.67 -25.93
N LEU A 471 24.08 18.83 -26.84
CA LEU A 471 24.56 17.78 -27.75
C LEU A 471 24.82 16.43 -27.06
N HIS A 472 25.50 16.43 -25.91
CA HIS A 472 25.79 15.23 -25.13
C HIS A 472 24.52 14.50 -24.65
N SER A 473 23.49 15.23 -24.22
CA SER A 473 22.19 14.70 -23.82
C SER A 473 21.41 14.13 -25.02
N ARG A 474 21.52 14.75 -26.21
CA ARG A 474 20.95 14.24 -27.46
C ARG A 474 21.63 12.92 -27.86
N THR A 475 22.96 12.87 -27.85
CA THR A 475 23.72 11.63 -28.14
C THR A 475 23.40 10.52 -27.14
N TYR A 476 23.22 10.83 -25.85
CA TYR A 476 22.76 9.86 -24.85
C TYR A 476 21.37 9.31 -25.18
N LEU A 477 20.38 10.16 -25.49
CA LEU A 477 19.02 9.73 -25.81
C LEU A 477 18.96 8.87 -27.08
N ILE A 478 19.70 9.23 -28.13
CA ILE A 478 19.80 8.44 -29.36
C ILE A 478 20.42 7.07 -29.08
N ARG A 479 21.57 7.01 -28.38
CA ARG A 479 22.21 5.74 -28.01
C ARG A 479 21.31 4.87 -27.13
N PHE A 480 20.65 5.48 -26.14
CA PHE A 480 19.70 4.80 -25.27
C PHE A 480 18.53 4.19 -26.07
N TYR A 481 17.92 4.97 -26.97
CA TYR A 481 16.82 4.49 -27.81
C TYR A 481 17.26 3.35 -28.74
N ILE A 482 18.42 3.47 -29.40
CA ILE A 482 18.95 2.41 -30.27
C ILE A 482 19.16 1.12 -29.47
N VAL A 483 19.91 1.18 -28.36
CA VAL A 483 20.19 -0.01 -27.52
C VAL A 483 18.90 -0.62 -26.97
N PHE A 484 18.00 0.20 -26.43
CA PHE A 484 16.75 -0.29 -25.83
C PHE A 484 15.81 -0.87 -26.90
N ASN A 485 15.66 -0.22 -28.05
CA ASN A 485 14.89 -0.76 -29.18
C ASN A 485 15.48 -2.09 -29.67
N THR A 486 16.81 -2.22 -29.79
CA THR A 486 17.45 -3.49 -30.16
C THR A 486 17.13 -4.59 -29.15
N ILE A 487 17.18 -4.30 -27.84
CA ILE A 487 16.81 -5.26 -26.79
C ILE A 487 15.33 -5.66 -26.92
N VAL A 488 14.41 -4.71 -27.01
CA VAL A 488 12.97 -4.98 -27.13
C VAL A 488 12.64 -5.78 -28.40
N GLN A 489 13.25 -5.44 -29.54
CA GLN A 489 13.08 -6.17 -30.80
C GLN A 489 13.67 -7.58 -30.74
N SER A 490 14.80 -7.78 -30.05
CA SER A 490 15.36 -9.13 -29.84
C SER A 490 14.44 -10.00 -28.98
N LEU A 491 13.91 -9.47 -27.87
CA LEU A 491 12.95 -10.16 -27.01
C LEU A 491 11.65 -10.48 -27.76
N TYR A 492 11.13 -9.54 -28.55
CA TYR A 492 9.95 -9.77 -29.38
C TYR A 492 10.15 -10.92 -30.38
N ARG A 493 11.29 -10.96 -31.07
CA ARG A 493 11.65 -12.06 -31.99
C ARG A 493 11.79 -13.40 -31.26
N MET A 494 12.42 -13.43 -30.08
CA MET A 494 12.52 -14.64 -29.26
C MET A 494 11.14 -15.15 -28.82
N ILE A 495 10.22 -14.25 -28.43
CA ILE A 495 8.84 -14.60 -28.07
C ILE A 495 8.09 -15.17 -29.29
N ILE A 496 8.23 -14.58 -30.48
CA ILE A 496 7.66 -15.13 -31.72
C ILE A 496 8.18 -16.55 -31.97
N ILE A 497 9.49 -16.78 -31.87
CA ILE A 497 10.08 -18.12 -32.08
C ILE A 497 9.52 -19.14 -31.08
N MET A 498 9.39 -18.76 -29.80
CA MET A 498 8.81 -19.64 -28.77
C MET A 498 7.33 -19.95 -29.03
N ILE A 499 6.55 -18.96 -29.46
CA ILE A 499 5.15 -19.17 -29.88
C ILE A 499 5.07 -20.11 -31.08
N LEU A 500 5.93 -19.93 -32.09
CA LEU A 500 5.99 -20.83 -33.25
C LEU A 500 6.33 -22.28 -32.86
N ILE A 501 7.29 -22.49 -31.95
CA ILE A 501 7.61 -23.82 -31.40
C ILE A 501 6.38 -24.43 -30.71
N ILE A 502 5.70 -23.68 -29.84
CA ILE A 502 4.48 -24.14 -29.14
C ILE A 502 3.40 -24.61 -30.13
N ILE A 503 3.20 -23.90 -31.24
CA ILE A 503 2.23 -24.29 -32.28
C ILE A 503 2.65 -25.57 -32.96
N THR A 504 3.92 -25.70 -33.37
CA THR A 504 4.37 -26.92 -34.06
C THR A 504 4.17 -28.15 -33.18
N LEU A 505 4.44 -28.04 -31.88
CA LEU A 505 4.15 -29.08 -30.89
C LEU A 505 2.63 -29.35 -30.79
N PHE A 506 1.80 -28.32 -30.71
CA PHE A 506 0.34 -28.47 -30.64
C PHE A 506 -0.25 -29.12 -31.91
N SER A 507 0.24 -28.75 -33.10
CA SER A 507 -0.15 -29.35 -34.38
C SER A 507 0.26 -30.82 -34.46
N ILE A 508 1.44 -31.19 -33.96
CA ILE A 508 1.88 -32.59 -33.87
C ILE A 508 0.97 -33.38 -32.91
N ILE A 509 0.61 -32.79 -31.77
CA ILE A 509 -0.32 -33.41 -30.80
C ILE A 509 -1.69 -33.63 -31.45
N LEU A 510 -2.29 -32.61 -32.08
CA LEU A 510 -3.56 -32.72 -32.83
C LEU A 510 -3.51 -33.85 -33.87
N TYR A 511 -2.43 -33.90 -34.68
CA TYR A 511 -2.25 -34.94 -35.68
C TYR A 511 -2.13 -36.34 -35.05
N SER A 512 -1.45 -36.47 -33.92
CA SER A 512 -1.35 -37.75 -33.19
C SER A 512 -2.70 -38.23 -32.63
N LEU A 513 -3.61 -37.31 -32.29
CA LEU A 513 -4.95 -37.62 -31.78
C LEU A 513 -5.90 -38.01 -32.92
N TYR A 514 -5.76 -37.37 -34.09
CA TYR A 514 -6.41 -37.78 -35.32
C TYR A 514 -6.02 -39.21 -35.72
N LEU A 515 -4.72 -39.55 -35.70
CA LEU A 515 -4.22 -40.90 -35.98
C LEU A 515 -4.74 -41.96 -34.96
N LYS A 516 -5.04 -41.55 -33.72
CA LYS A 516 -5.67 -42.41 -32.70
C LYS A 516 -7.19 -42.52 -32.83
N GLY A 517 -7.82 -41.85 -33.81
CA GLY A 517 -9.27 -41.85 -34.01
C GLY A 517 -10.07 -40.98 -33.02
N ASN A 518 -9.40 -40.24 -32.12
CA ASN A 518 -10.06 -39.41 -31.11
C ASN A 518 -10.68 -38.13 -31.68
N PHE A 519 -10.24 -37.69 -32.86
CA PHE A 519 -10.75 -36.51 -33.56
C PHE A 519 -11.07 -36.86 -35.01
N THR A 520 -12.14 -36.26 -35.54
CA THR A 520 -12.42 -36.31 -36.98
C THR A 520 -11.45 -35.42 -37.76
N LEU A 521 -11.26 -35.72 -39.05
CA LEU A 521 -10.45 -34.90 -39.95
C LEU A 521 -10.92 -33.43 -39.96
N LEU A 522 -12.24 -33.21 -39.97
CA LEU A 522 -12.84 -31.88 -39.95
C LEU A 522 -12.51 -31.11 -38.66
N GLN A 523 -12.64 -31.73 -37.49
CA GLN A 523 -12.25 -31.10 -36.21
C GLN A 523 -10.75 -30.79 -36.17
N THR A 524 -9.91 -31.64 -36.78
CA THR A 524 -8.46 -31.44 -36.85
C THR A 524 -8.10 -30.25 -37.74
N ILE A 525 -8.74 -30.11 -38.91
CA ILE A 525 -8.56 -28.96 -39.81
C ILE A 525 -9.06 -27.67 -39.15
N LEU A 526 -10.26 -27.68 -38.54
CA LEU A 526 -10.83 -26.50 -37.88
C LEU A 526 -10.00 -26.05 -36.68
N SER A 527 -9.51 -26.98 -35.85
CA SER A 527 -8.65 -26.65 -34.72
C SER A 527 -7.29 -26.10 -35.16
N LEU A 528 -6.68 -26.63 -36.23
CA LEU A 528 -5.45 -26.06 -36.80
C LEU A 528 -5.67 -24.61 -37.30
N LEU A 529 -6.76 -24.34 -38.02
CA LEU A 529 -7.11 -22.99 -38.49
C LEU A 529 -7.35 -22.01 -37.34
N MET A 530 -8.10 -22.44 -36.31
CA MET A 530 -8.39 -21.60 -35.14
C MET A 530 -7.12 -21.27 -34.33
N ASN A 531 -6.21 -22.24 -34.16
CA ASN A 531 -4.92 -22.00 -33.50
C ASN A 531 -4.04 -21.05 -34.30
N PHE A 532 -3.96 -21.21 -35.62
CA PHE A 532 -3.20 -20.31 -36.49
C PHE A 532 -3.73 -18.86 -36.42
N SER A 533 -5.06 -18.68 -36.42
CA SER A 533 -5.69 -17.38 -36.22
C SER A 533 -5.37 -16.76 -34.85
N LEU A 534 -5.55 -17.53 -33.77
CA LEU A 534 -5.25 -17.11 -32.40
C LEU A 534 -3.78 -16.68 -32.22
N VAL A 535 -2.86 -17.40 -32.85
CA VAL A 535 -1.42 -17.08 -32.86
C VAL A 535 -1.15 -15.74 -33.52
N ILE A 536 -1.71 -15.51 -34.72
CA ILE A 536 -1.52 -14.26 -35.44
C ILE A 536 -2.01 -13.09 -34.57
N GLN A 537 -3.12 -13.26 -33.86
CA GLN A 537 -3.61 -12.25 -32.91
C GLN A 537 -2.65 -12.05 -31.73
N ILE A 538 -2.15 -13.12 -31.10
CA ILE A 538 -1.17 -13.01 -30.00
C ILE A 538 0.11 -12.29 -30.47
N ILE A 539 0.69 -12.67 -31.61
CA ILE A 539 1.89 -12.03 -32.16
C ILE A 539 1.63 -10.53 -32.44
N ASN A 540 0.49 -10.20 -33.05
CA ASN A 540 0.09 -8.81 -33.31
C ASN A 540 -0.09 -7.99 -32.03
N VAL A 541 -0.74 -8.55 -31.01
CA VAL A 541 -0.94 -7.90 -29.71
C VAL A 541 0.39 -7.66 -29.01
N ILE A 542 1.27 -8.66 -28.94
CA ILE A 542 2.60 -8.51 -28.34
C ILE A 542 3.45 -7.47 -29.11
N GLY A 543 3.35 -7.41 -30.44
CA GLY A 543 4.01 -6.38 -31.25
C GLY A 543 3.52 -4.96 -30.95
N ARG A 544 2.20 -4.76 -30.81
CA ARG A 544 1.61 -3.47 -30.42
C ARG A 544 2.02 -3.06 -28.99
N VAL A 545 2.05 -4.01 -28.06
CA VAL A 545 2.39 -3.76 -26.65
C VAL A 545 3.87 -3.41 -26.50
N THR A 546 4.76 -4.17 -27.13
CA THR A 546 6.21 -3.91 -27.09
C THR A 546 6.59 -2.57 -27.71
N THR A 547 5.94 -2.16 -28.81
CA THR A 547 6.17 -0.84 -29.43
C THR A 547 5.65 0.31 -28.55
N ILE A 548 4.47 0.19 -27.94
CA ILE A 548 3.94 1.18 -26.98
C ILE A 548 4.85 1.29 -25.74
N LEU A 549 5.28 0.17 -25.17
CA LEU A 549 6.20 0.12 -24.03
C LEU A 549 7.55 0.78 -24.36
N ASN A 550 8.11 0.51 -25.54
CA ASN A 550 9.34 1.12 -26.01
C ASN A 550 9.24 2.65 -26.06
N PHE A 551 8.14 3.16 -26.63
CA PHE A 551 7.87 4.60 -26.67
C PHE A 551 7.70 5.21 -25.26
N ILE A 552 6.97 4.54 -24.34
CA ILE A 552 6.79 5.01 -22.96
C ILE A 552 8.15 5.09 -22.23
N VAL A 553 9.01 4.08 -22.36
CA VAL A 553 10.35 4.09 -21.73
C VAL A 553 11.23 5.21 -22.29
N PHE A 554 11.20 5.43 -23.61
CA PHE A 554 11.88 6.57 -24.24
C PHE A 554 11.38 7.92 -23.67
N LEU A 555 10.07 8.10 -23.57
CA LEU A 555 9.45 9.32 -23.05
C LEU A 555 9.84 9.61 -21.59
N ILE A 556 9.94 8.57 -20.75
CA ILE A 556 10.37 8.69 -19.35
C ILE A 556 11.84 9.16 -19.24
N GLU A 557 12.76 8.55 -20.00
CA GLU A 557 14.16 8.98 -20.03
C GLU A 557 14.30 10.37 -20.69
N PHE A 558 13.47 10.73 -21.67
CA PHE A 558 13.41 12.07 -22.25
C PHE A 558 13.06 13.14 -21.20
N TYR A 559 11.98 12.95 -20.42
CA TYR A 559 11.63 13.89 -19.33
C TYR A 559 12.68 13.95 -18.23
N LYS A 560 13.33 12.83 -17.90
CA LYS A 560 14.46 12.77 -16.96
C LYS A 560 15.64 13.59 -17.46
N VAL A 561 15.99 13.49 -18.75
CA VAL A 561 17.07 14.25 -19.38
C VAL A 561 16.73 15.75 -19.44
N GLN A 562 15.49 16.14 -19.76
CA GLN A 562 15.06 17.53 -19.71
C GLN A 562 15.14 18.11 -18.29
N LEU A 563 14.71 17.35 -17.27
CA LEU A 563 14.79 17.77 -15.87
C LEU A 563 16.24 17.93 -15.39
N ASP A 564 17.13 17.00 -15.76
CA ASP A 564 18.56 17.11 -15.43
C ASP A 564 19.25 18.27 -16.18
N HIS A 565 18.85 18.56 -17.42
CA HIS A 565 19.30 19.74 -18.14
C HIS A 565 18.91 21.04 -17.42
N LEU A 566 17.66 21.16 -16.94
CA LEU A 566 17.21 22.29 -16.12
C LEU A 566 17.98 22.41 -14.79
N MET A 567 18.35 21.28 -14.16
CA MET A 567 19.23 21.27 -12.99
C MET A 567 20.66 21.74 -13.30
N ARG A 568 21.23 21.36 -14.45
CA ARG A 568 22.56 21.81 -14.88
C ARG A 568 22.56 23.30 -15.22
N LEU A 569 21.53 23.81 -15.90
CA LEU A 569 21.38 25.24 -16.19
C LEU A 569 21.33 26.08 -14.92
N THR A 570 20.50 25.68 -13.94
CA THR A 570 20.41 26.37 -12.65
C THR A 570 21.72 26.29 -11.86
N ARG A 571 22.38 25.12 -11.81
CA ARG A 571 23.67 24.95 -11.10
C ARG A 571 24.80 25.76 -11.72
N ASN A 572 24.91 25.80 -13.05
CA ASN A 572 25.96 26.55 -13.73
C ASN A 572 25.77 28.07 -13.55
N GLN A 573 24.53 28.55 -13.57
CA GLN A 573 24.18 29.95 -13.28
C GLN A 573 24.33 30.31 -11.78
N LEU A 574 24.26 29.32 -10.88
CA LEU A 574 24.63 29.48 -9.47
C LEU A 574 26.15 29.67 -9.27
N ASN A 575 26.94 28.89 -10.01
CA ASN A 575 28.40 28.87 -9.89
C ASN A 575 29.08 30.03 -10.62
N SER A 576 28.45 30.62 -11.65
CA SER A 576 28.99 31.80 -12.35
C SER A 576 29.01 33.01 -11.41
N HIS A 577 30.17 33.24 -10.80
CA HIS A 577 30.36 34.11 -9.62
C HIS A 577 30.40 35.62 -9.96
N LEU A 578 29.63 36.06 -10.97
CA LEU A 578 29.65 37.42 -11.51
C LEU A 578 29.13 38.44 -10.48
N LYS A 579 30.09 39.12 -9.86
CA LYS A 579 29.87 40.30 -9.03
C LYS A 579 29.21 41.40 -9.89
N ASN A 580 28.17 42.02 -9.33
CA ASN A 580 27.57 43.32 -9.66
C ASN A 580 26.28 43.37 -10.52
N LEU A 581 25.99 42.45 -11.45
CA LEU A 581 24.70 42.40 -12.19
C LEU A 581 23.60 41.56 -11.49
N LYS A 582 23.58 41.62 -10.15
CA LYS A 582 23.11 40.53 -9.28
C LYS A 582 21.61 40.24 -9.23
N GLU A 583 20.70 41.20 -9.41
CA GLU A 583 19.26 40.97 -9.13
C GLU A 583 18.39 40.81 -10.40
N LEU A 584 18.63 41.61 -11.45
CA LEU A 584 17.90 41.50 -12.71
C LEU A 584 18.21 40.18 -13.46
N ILE A 585 19.48 39.77 -13.50
CA ILE A 585 19.86 38.49 -14.12
C ILE A 585 19.26 37.31 -13.34
N MET A 586 19.29 37.35 -11.99
CA MET A 586 18.69 36.32 -11.13
C MET A 586 17.17 36.21 -11.31
N ASN A 587 16.46 37.34 -11.41
CA ASN A 587 15.02 37.32 -11.68
C ASN A 587 14.71 36.81 -13.09
N ARG A 588 15.54 37.13 -14.09
CA ARG A 588 15.38 36.66 -15.48
C ARG A 588 15.68 35.16 -15.60
N SER A 589 16.73 34.65 -14.94
CA SER A 589 17.02 33.21 -14.90
C SER A 589 15.98 32.43 -14.10
N TRP A 590 15.54 32.92 -12.95
CA TRP A 590 14.44 32.31 -12.20
C TRP A 590 13.15 32.27 -13.00
N LYS A 591 12.79 33.36 -13.69
CA LYS A 591 11.60 33.39 -14.58
C LYS A 591 11.73 32.39 -15.73
N ARG A 592 12.92 32.24 -16.33
CA ARG A 592 13.19 31.24 -17.37
C ARG A 592 13.04 29.82 -16.81
N PHE A 593 13.77 29.47 -15.74
CA PHE A 593 13.67 28.17 -15.09
C PHE A 593 12.23 27.82 -14.68
N HIS A 594 11.52 28.76 -14.05
CA HIS A 594 10.14 28.53 -13.62
C HIS A 594 9.20 28.29 -14.81
N ASN A 595 9.32 29.06 -15.90
CA ASN A 595 8.54 28.85 -17.11
C ASN A 595 8.86 27.49 -17.75
N ASP A 596 10.14 27.14 -17.87
CA ASP A 596 10.59 25.89 -18.51
C ASP A 596 10.19 24.67 -17.65
N TYR A 597 10.28 24.75 -16.33
CA TYR A 597 9.80 23.72 -15.40
C TYR A 597 8.26 23.59 -15.44
N VAL A 598 7.51 24.71 -15.48
CA VAL A 598 6.05 24.66 -15.58
C VAL A 598 5.61 24.06 -16.92
N LYS A 599 6.31 24.36 -18.02
CA LYS A 599 6.11 23.70 -19.31
C LYS A 599 6.34 22.19 -19.18
N LEU A 600 7.52 21.77 -18.68
CA LEU A 600 7.88 20.37 -18.48
C LEU A 600 6.88 19.61 -17.59
N TYR A 601 6.44 20.22 -16.48
CA TYR A 601 5.42 19.64 -15.60
C TYR A 601 4.06 19.51 -16.29
N SER A 602 3.65 20.53 -17.06
CA SER A 602 2.39 20.46 -17.82
C SER A 602 2.40 19.35 -18.87
N GLU A 603 3.54 19.10 -19.51
CA GLU A 603 3.71 18.04 -20.51
C GLU A 603 3.75 16.66 -19.83
N THR A 604 4.50 16.52 -18.74
CA THR A 604 4.52 15.30 -17.92
C THR A 604 3.12 14.97 -17.39
N ALA A 605 2.35 15.96 -16.94
CA ALA A 605 0.97 15.78 -16.46
C ALA A 605 0.01 15.36 -17.59
N LYS A 606 0.18 15.89 -18.81
CA LYS A 606 -0.55 15.45 -20.00
C LYS A 606 -0.23 14.00 -20.35
N SER A 607 1.05 13.62 -20.44
CA SER A 607 1.42 12.22 -20.69
C SER A 607 0.89 11.29 -19.61
N ASN A 608 0.99 11.68 -18.34
CA ASN A 608 0.50 10.91 -17.21
C ASN A 608 -1.00 10.64 -17.29
N ARG A 609 -1.82 11.57 -17.81
CA ARG A 609 -3.27 11.37 -17.98
C ARG A 609 -3.60 10.16 -18.84
N SER A 610 -2.84 9.92 -19.90
CA SER A 610 -2.97 8.76 -20.80
C SER A 610 -2.20 7.54 -20.26
N ILE A 611 -0.91 7.72 -19.94
CA ILE A 611 0.00 6.64 -19.54
C ILE A 611 -0.47 5.96 -18.26
N ARG A 612 -1.05 6.66 -17.28
CA ARG A 612 -1.54 6.05 -16.03
C ARG A 612 -2.53 4.89 -16.24
N VAL A 613 -3.32 4.95 -17.31
CA VAL A 613 -4.29 3.90 -17.63
C VAL A 613 -3.57 2.67 -18.19
N ILE A 614 -2.62 2.88 -19.10
CA ILE A 614 -1.75 1.83 -19.64
C ILE A 614 -0.96 1.17 -18.50
N LEU A 615 -0.40 1.94 -17.57
CA LEU A 615 0.31 1.43 -16.39
C LEU A 615 -0.57 0.60 -15.45
N PHE A 616 -1.81 1.03 -15.22
CA PHE A 616 -2.77 0.27 -14.42
C PHE A 616 -3.11 -1.09 -15.03
N TYR A 617 -3.35 -1.13 -16.34
CA TYR A 617 -3.60 -2.39 -17.03
C TYR A 617 -2.36 -3.26 -17.09
N LEU A 618 -1.17 -2.70 -17.30
CA LEU A 618 0.10 -3.45 -17.23
C LEU A 618 0.35 -4.03 -15.83
N GLU A 619 0.05 -3.29 -14.75
CA GLU A 619 0.17 -3.80 -13.39
C GLU A 619 -0.76 -4.98 -13.16
N THR A 620 -2.05 -4.80 -13.42
CA THR A 620 -3.08 -5.85 -13.32
C THR A 620 -2.68 -7.07 -14.13
N ALA A 621 -2.29 -6.87 -15.40
CA ALA A 621 -1.82 -7.92 -16.30
C ALA A 621 -0.59 -8.65 -15.76
N SER A 622 0.38 -7.94 -15.17
CA SER A 622 1.58 -8.59 -14.59
C SER A 622 1.29 -9.33 -13.28
N LYS A 623 0.39 -8.82 -12.43
CA LYS A 623 0.00 -9.46 -11.18
C LYS A 623 -0.85 -10.71 -11.43
N THR A 624 -1.83 -10.66 -12.33
CA THR A 624 -2.55 -11.86 -12.76
C THR A 624 -1.60 -12.86 -13.40
N SER A 625 -0.63 -12.41 -14.21
CA SER A 625 0.37 -13.27 -14.84
C SER A 625 1.23 -14.03 -13.81
N LEU A 626 1.69 -13.35 -12.76
CA LEU A 626 2.52 -13.97 -11.75
C LEU A 626 1.69 -14.98 -10.91
N ILE A 627 0.48 -14.59 -10.48
CA ILE A 627 -0.43 -15.49 -9.74
C ILE A 627 -0.77 -16.75 -10.57
N SER A 628 -1.13 -16.59 -11.84
CA SER A 628 -1.45 -17.70 -12.74
C SER A 628 -0.25 -18.59 -13.03
N SER A 629 0.97 -18.05 -13.22
CA SER A 629 2.18 -18.88 -13.34
C SER A 629 2.46 -19.70 -12.07
N CYS A 630 2.26 -19.11 -10.88
CA CYS A 630 2.41 -19.83 -9.61
C CYS A 630 1.36 -20.93 -9.46
N LEU A 631 0.08 -20.66 -9.77
CA LEU A 631 -1.00 -21.66 -9.72
C LEU A 631 -0.75 -22.79 -10.72
N TYR A 632 -0.50 -22.46 -11.99
CA TYR A 632 -0.21 -23.41 -13.06
C TYR A 632 0.98 -24.30 -12.71
N TYR A 633 2.10 -23.72 -12.25
CA TYR A 633 3.29 -24.47 -11.83
C TYR A 633 3.04 -25.30 -10.57
N SER A 634 2.23 -24.82 -9.62
CA SER A 634 1.88 -25.58 -8.41
C SER A 634 1.14 -26.88 -8.74
N GLN A 635 0.35 -26.88 -9.82
CA GLN A 635 -0.52 -27.99 -10.25
C GLN A 635 0.13 -28.96 -11.26
N GLN A 636 1.36 -28.69 -11.74
CA GLN A 636 2.09 -29.69 -12.54
C GLN A 636 2.80 -30.71 -11.65
N ASP A 637 2.60 -31.99 -12.00
CA ASP A 637 3.32 -33.14 -11.43
C ASP A 637 4.69 -33.34 -12.09
N GLN A 638 4.81 -33.04 -13.39
CA GLN A 638 6.05 -33.13 -14.16
C GLN A 638 6.37 -31.82 -14.90
N THR A 639 7.65 -31.42 -14.91
CA THR A 639 8.15 -30.28 -15.69
C THR A 639 8.52 -30.71 -17.10
N THR A 640 7.56 -30.66 -18.02
CA THR A 640 7.85 -30.72 -19.45
C THR A 640 8.52 -29.42 -19.92
N LEU A 641 9.24 -29.48 -21.05
CA LEU A 641 9.82 -28.28 -21.68
C LEU A 641 8.72 -27.27 -22.08
N TYR A 642 7.54 -27.75 -22.43
CA TYR A 642 6.35 -26.92 -22.64
C TYR A 642 5.98 -26.13 -21.37
N ASN A 643 5.85 -26.80 -20.22
CA ASN A 643 5.53 -26.16 -18.93
C ASN A 643 6.56 -25.07 -18.58
N LEU A 644 7.86 -25.36 -18.79
CA LEU A 644 8.93 -24.40 -18.56
C LEU A 644 8.82 -23.17 -19.49
N THR A 645 8.59 -23.36 -20.80
CA THR A 645 8.48 -22.25 -21.75
C THR A 645 7.27 -21.36 -21.49
N VAL A 646 6.11 -21.94 -21.16
CA VAL A 646 4.91 -21.19 -20.77
C VAL A 646 5.20 -20.32 -19.54
N ILE A 647 5.81 -20.89 -18.50
CA ILE A 647 6.13 -20.13 -17.29
C ILE A 647 7.16 -19.02 -17.55
N LEU A 648 8.19 -19.28 -18.36
CA LEU A 648 9.18 -18.27 -18.74
C LEU A 648 8.55 -17.09 -19.51
N ILE A 649 7.64 -17.38 -20.45
CA ILE A 649 6.88 -16.34 -21.17
C ILE A 649 6.07 -15.51 -20.18
N VAL A 650 5.36 -16.16 -19.25
CA VAL A 650 4.51 -15.47 -18.27
C VAL A 650 5.33 -14.63 -17.28
N LEU A 651 6.44 -15.16 -16.74
CA LEU A 651 7.35 -14.41 -15.85
C LEU A 651 8.07 -13.27 -16.58
N SER A 652 8.28 -13.34 -17.89
CA SER A 652 8.89 -12.25 -18.66
C SER A 652 8.07 -10.96 -18.61
N MET A 653 6.72 -11.06 -18.61
CA MET A 653 5.83 -9.91 -18.48
C MET A 653 6.00 -9.20 -17.14
N PHE A 654 6.15 -9.97 -16.06
CA PHE A 654 6.45 -9.45 -14.73
C PHE A 654 7.84 -8.78 -14.64
N GLY A 655 8.86 -9.35 -15.31
CA GLY A 655 10.18 -8.71 -15.42
C GLY A 655 10.11 -7.37 -16.16
N LEU A 656 9.35 -7.31 -17.26
CA LEU A 656 9.17 -6.10 -18.08
C LEU A 656 8.44 -4.98 -17.31
N THR A 657 7.35 -5.27 -16.60
CA THR A 657 6.63 -4.24 -15.83
C THR A 657 7.49 -3.70 -14.70
N ASN A 658 8.17 -4.55 -13.92
CA ASN A 658 9.07 -4.10 -12.85
C ASN A 658 10.24 -3.26 -13.38
N GLY A 659 10.83 -3.64 -14.53
CA GLY A 659 11.88 -2.86 -15.18
C GLY A 659 11.41 -1.45 -15.57
N LEU A 660 10.18 -1.35 -16.06
CA LEU A 660 9.52 -0.08 -16.38
C LEU A 660 9.19 0.74 -15.11
N TYR A 661 8.67 0.11 -14.05
CA TYR A 661 8.37 0.77 -12.78
C TYR A 661 9.62 1.37 -12.12
N ASN A 662 10.74 0.64 -12.15
CA ASN A 662 12.03 1.13 -11.67
C ASN A 662 12.46 2.43 -12.41
N ARG A 663 12.29 2.47 -13.74
CA ARG A 663 12.60 3.66 -14.56
C ARG A 663 11.68 4.84 -14.24
N ILE A 664 10.38 4.60 -14.05
CA ILE A 664 9.42 5.65 -13.64
C ILE A 664 9.76 6.21 -12.26
N ALA A 665 10.06 5.33 -11.30
CA ALA A 665 10.31 5.66 -9.90
C ALA A 665 11.48 6.66 -9.71
N HIS A 666 12.43 6.67 -10.65
CA HIS A 666 13.51 7.67 -10.68
C HIS A 666 13.03 9.10 -10.97
N LEU A 667 11.92 9.32 -11.69
CA LEU A 667 11.49 10.67 -12.10
C LEU A 667 11.16 11.59 -10.89
N PRO A 668 10.34 11.14 -9.90
CA PRO A 668 10.14 11.92 -8.67
C PRO A 668 11.41 12.12 -7.86
N SER A 669 12.33 11.14 -7.83
CA SER A 669 13.61 11.27 -7.11
C SER A 669 14.48 12.38 -7.69
N CYS A 670 14.46 12.55 -9.02
CA CYS A 670 15.14 13.65 -9.70
C CYS A 670 14.47 15.00 -9.39
N ASN A 671 13.13 15.07 -9.32
CA ASN A 671 12.44 16.30 -8.93
C ASN A 671 12.72 16.67 -7.46
N GLN A 672 12.73 15.71 -6.54
CA GLN A 672 13.11 15.96 -5.15
C GLN A 672 14.55 16.49 -5.03
N ARG A 673 15.49 15.96 -5.83
CA ARG A 673 16.87 16.47 -5.90
C ARG A 673 16.92 17.91 -6.44
N CYS A 674 16.14 18.21 -7.47
CA CYS A 674 15.97 19.57 -8.01
C CYS A 674 15.45 20.52 -6.92
N CYS A 675 14.36 20.14 -6.25
CA CYS A 675 13.73 20.90 -5.16
C CYS A 675 14.72 21.20 -4.03
N ARG A 676 15.47 20.20 -3.53
CA ARG A 676 16.51 20.39 -2.49
C ARG A 676 17.59 21.39 -2.93
N ASN A 677 18.06 21.31 -4.17
CA ASN A 677 19.05 22.25 -4.71
C ASN A 677 18.50 23.69 -4.78
N LEU A 678 17.23 23.85 -5.19
CA LEU A 678 16.56 25.16 -5.22
C LEU A 678 16.30 25.73 -3.82
N MET A 679 15.90 24.90 -2.86
CA MET A 679 15.75 25.30 -1.45
C MET A 679 17.09 25.78 -0.89
N ASN A 680 18.18 25.04 -1.11
CA ASN A 680 19.52 25.42 -0.67
C ASN A 680 19.96 26.76 -1.28
N TRP A 681 19.75 26.97 -2.59
CA TRP A 681 20.02 28.25 -3.24
C TRP A 681 19.20 29.39 -2.66
N ASN A 682 17.90 29.17 -2.47
CA ASN A 682 16.97 30.18 -1.97
C ASN A 682 17.31 30.60 -0.53
N ALA A 683 17.72 29.65 0.33
CA ALA A 683 18.24 29.93 1.67
C ALA A 683 19.53 30.78 1.62
N HIS A 684 20.50 30.40 0.77
CA HIS A 684 21.74 31.18 0.59
C HIS A 684 21.48 32.59 0.02
N SER A 685 20.49 32.72 -0.88
CA SER A 685 20.06 33.99 -1.47
C SER A 685 19.41 34.91 -0.43
N GLN A 686 18.52 34.37 0.41
CA GLN A 686 17.88 35.12 1.49
C GLN A 686 18.89 35.57 2.54
N TRP A 687 19.81 34.69 2.96
CA TRP A 687 20.87 35.01 3.90
C TRP A 687 21.80 36.13 3.37
N LYS A 688 22.28 36.01 2.11
CA LYS A 688 23.08 37.06 1.46
C LYS A 688 22.32 38.37 1.24
N LYS A 689 20.99 38.36 1.16
CA LYS A 689 20.17 39.59 1.08
C LYS A 689 19.95 40.25 2.44
N GLN A 690 20.06 39.51 3.54
CA GLN A 690 19.89 40.04 4.89
C GLN A 690 21.09 40.91 5.33
N THR A 691 22.28 40.65 4.78
CA THR A 691 23.51 41.44 5.03
C THR A 691 23.60 42.76 4.28
N TYR A 692 22.84 42.98 3.20
CA TYR A 692 22.89 44.25 2.42
C TYR A 692 21.67 45.15 2.69
N ARG A 693 21.92 46.36 3.21
CA ARG A 693 20.90 47.39 3.44
C ARG A 693 20.61 48.17 2.15
N SER A 694 19.66 47.73 1.31
CA SER A 694 19.23 48.48 0.10
C SER A 694 17.78 48.96 0.18
N GLN A 695 17.50 50.13 -0.43
CA GLN A 695 16.17 50.77 -0.42
C GLN A 695 15.03 49.95 -1.09
N ASN A 696 15.32 49.02 -2.01
CA ASN A 696 14.32 48.23 -2.73
C ASN A 696 13.77 46.99 -1.98
N ARG A 697 13.63 47.07 -0.65
CA ARG A 697 13.16 45.95 0.20
C ARG A 697 11.80 45.38 -0.24
N ILE A 698 10.84 46.21 -0.63
CA ILE A 698 9.47 45.76 -0.96
C ILE A 698 9.47 44.85 -2.20
N ILE A 699 10.20 45.23 -3.26
CA ILE A 699 10.33 44.43 -4.49
C ILE A 699 11.08 43.12 -4.21
N SER A 700 12.17 43.17 -3.44
CA SER A 700 12.90 41.96 -3.03
C SER A 700 12.04 40.99 -2.20
N ILE A 701 11.24 41.50 -1.26
CA ILE A 701 10.31 40.68 -0.45
C ILE A 701 9.24 40.04 -1.34
N ARG A 702 8.61 40.81 -2.25
CA ARG A 702 7.60 40.27 -3.18
C ARG A 702 8.17 39.15 -4.06
N ASN A 703 9.40 39.32 -4.57
CA ASN A 703 10.09 38.30 -5.35
C ASN A 703 10.45 37.08 -4.49
N SER A 704 10.93 37.26 -3.25
CA SER A 704 11.25 36.17 -2.33
C SER A 704 10.02 35.36 -1.89
N ILE A 705 8.86 36.02 -1.74
CA ILE A 705 7.59 35.32 -1.49
C ILE A 705 7.20 34.49 -2.72
N LYS A 706 7.36 35.04 -3.93
CA LYS A 706 7.06 34.34 -5.18
C LYS A 706 8.00 33.15 -5.43
N THR A 707 9.30 33.26 -5.12
CA THR A 707 10.25 32.13 -5.21
C THR A 707 9.93 31.06 -4.16
N ASN A 708 9.68 31.45 -2.90
CA ASN A 708 9.26 30.52 -1.85
C ASN A 708 8.01 29.73 -2.27
N PHE A 709 6.95 30.42 -2.67
CA PHE A 709 5.70 29.78 -3.09
C PHE A 709 5.90 28.85 -4.29
N ALA A 710 6.68 29.26 -5.29
CA ALA A 710 6.98 28.41 -6.44
C ALA A 710 7.83 27.17 -6.06
N ILE A 711 8.79 27.29 -5.13
CA ILE A 711 9.57 26.14 -4.64
C ILE A 711 8.71 25.19 -3.80
N GLN A 712 7.78 25.71 -2.99
CA GLN A 712 6.77 24.91 -2.29
C GLN A 712 5.89 24.15 -3.29
N MET A 713 5.37 24.82 -4.31
CA MET A 713 4.58 24.18 -5.37
C MET A 713 5.40 23.11 -6.11
N ILE A 714 6.70 23.32 -6.37
CA ILE A 714 7.59 22.30 -6.97
C ILE A 714 7.73 21.06 -6.06
N ASN A 715 7.71 21.25 -4.73
CA ASN A 715 7.80 20.18 -3.74
C ASN A 715 6.48 19.42 -3.54
N GLU A 716 5.35 20.13 -3.57
CA GLU A 716 4.00 19.58 -3.40
C GLU A 716 3.45 18.98 -4.71
N ASN A 717 3.96 19.41 -5.87
CA ASN A 717 3.60 18.82 -7.16
C ASN A 717 4.17 17.41 -7.29
N HIS A 718 3.28 16.43 -7.50
CA HIS A 718 3.62 15.05 -7.82
C HIS A 718 4.21 14.92 -9.24
N PHE A 719 5.45 15.40 -9.44
CA PHE A 719 6.18 15.30 -10.69
C PHE A 719 6.59 13.85 -10.95
N GLY A 720 5.82 13.15 -11.79
CA GLY A 720 5.97 11.72 -12.06
C GLY A 720 4.70 11.12 -12.66
N PHE A 721 4.61 9.80 -12.62
CA PHE A 721 3.48 9.04 -13.15
C PHE A 721 2.67 8.38 -12.02
N HIS A 722 1.37 8.24 -12.24
CA HIS A 722 0.47 7.47 -11.39
C HIS A 722 0.17 6.11 -12.05
N CYS A 723 -0.01 5.07 -11.24
CA CYS A 723 -0.65 3.83 -11.68
C CYS A 723 -2.17 4.00 -11.51
N GLY A 724 -2.88 4.26 -12.61
CA GLY A 724 -4.33 4.52 -12.61
C GLY A 724 -4.76 5.66 -11.67
N GLN A 725 -5.65 5.34 -10.73
CA GLN A 725 -5.96 6.16 -9.55
C GLN A 725 -5.33 5.59 -8.26
N MET A 726 -4.62 4.46 -8.34
CA MET A 726 -4.22 3.62 -7.20
C MET A 726 -3.11 4.28 -6.39
N PHE A 727 -1.97 4.59 -7.02
CA PHE A 727 -0.81 5.15 -6.32
C PHE A 727 0.09 6.00 -7.23
N PHE A 728 0.92 6.82 -6.60
CA PHE A 728 2.01 7.56 -7.25
C PHE A 728 3.29 6.72 -7.24
N ILE A 729 3.94 6.58 -8.40
CA ILE A 729 5.06 5.65 -8.57
C ILE A 729 6.33 6.31 -8.04
N THR A 730 6.91 5.75 -6.97
CA THR A 730 8.12 6.25 -6.30
C THR A 730 9.08 5.11 -6.02
N ASN A 731 10.37 5.41 -5.74
CA ASN A 731 11.37 4.38 -5.40
C ASN A 731 10.90 3.47 -4.24
N PHE A 732 10.25 4.05 -3.22
CA PHE A 732 9.72 3.26 -2.11
C PHE A 732 8.60 2.32 -2.58
N LYS A 733 7.63 2.82 -3.35
CA LYS A 733 6.52 1.99 -3.85
C LYS A 733 6.98 0.92 -4.84
N TYR A 734 8.03 1.19 -5.64
CA TYR A 734 8.66 0.18 -6.49
C TYR A 734 9.31 -0.95 -5.66
N ILE A 735 10.10 -0.61 -4.63
CA ILE A 735 10.71 -1.60 -3.73
C ILE A 735 9.61 -2.40 -3.01
N GLU A 736 8.58 -1.74 -2.52
CA GLU A 736 7.42 -2.38 -1.87
C GLU A 736 6.70 -3.35 -2.82
N LEU A 737 6.40 -2.93 -4.05
CA LEU A 737 5.80 -3.79 -5.07
C LEU A 737 6.68 -5.01 -5.35
N LEU A 738 8.00 -4.85 -5.45
CA LEU A 738 8.95 -5.94 -5.65
C LEU A 738 8.97 -6.90 -4.45
N LEU A 739 9.06 -6.38 -3.22
CA LEU A 739 9.02 -7.14 -1.97
C LEU A 739 7.74 -7.99 -1.86
N GLN A 740 6.59 -7.44 -2.24
CA GLN A 740 5.30 -8.15 -2.23
C GLN A 740 5.28 -9.40 -3.15
N ASN A 741 6.18 -9.50 -4.14
CA ASN A 741 6.26 -10.68 -5.01
C ASN A 741 7.38 -11.65 -4.59
N ILE A 742 8.26 -11.29 -3.65
CA ILE A 742 9.33 -12.17 -3.15
C ILE A 742 8.78 -13.49 -2.61
N PRO A 743 7.69 -13.56 -1.82
CA PRO A 743 7.13 -14.84 -1.37
C PRO A 743 6.80 -15.80 -2.52
N LEU A 744 6.29 -15.26 -3.64
CA LEU A 744 5.92 -16.03 -4.83
C LEU A 744 7.17 -16.48 -5.63
N ILE A 745 8.22 -15.65 -5.69
CA ILE A 745 9.53 -16.02 -6.24
C ILE A 745 10.19 -17.13 -5.39
N ILE A 746 10.10 -17.04 -4.05
CA ILE A 746 10.61 -18.06 -3.13
C ILE A 746 9.84 -19.38 -3.28
N LEU A 747 8.51 -19.34 -3.38
CA LEU A 747 7.69 -20.53 -3.65
C LEU A 747 8.10 -21.21 -4.96
N PHE A 748 8.34 -20.42 -6.01
CA PHE A 748 8.82 -20.91 -7.30
C PHE A 748 10.20 -21.58 -7.17
N TYR A 749 11.16 -20.90 -6.53
CA TYR A 749 12.51 -21.41 -6.31
C TYR A 749 12.53 -22.69 -5.45
N LYS A 750 11.71 -22.75 -4.38
CA LYS A 750 11.61 -23.93 -3.51
C LYS A 750 11.14 -25.17 -4.27
N LYS A 751 10.09 -25.06 -5.10
CA LYS A 751 9.59 -26.20 -5.90
C LYS A 751 10.59 -26.60 -6.99
N PHE A 752 11.31 -25.64 -7.60
CA PHE A 752 12.40 -25.94 -8.55
C PHE A 752 13.54 -26.74 -7.89
N CYS A 753 13.98 -26.35 -6.70
CA CYS A 753 15.03 -27.07 -5.96
C CYS A 753 14.59 -28.47 -5.50
N MET A 754 13.30 -28.66 -5.18
CA MET A 754 12.77 -29.97 -4.78
C MET A 754 12.59 -30.95 -5.96
N MET A 755 12.63 -30.49 -7.21
CA MET A 755 12.57 -31.35 -8.42
C MET A 755 13.95 -31.79 -8.94
N GLN A 756 15.04 -31.32 -8.33
CA GLN A 756 16.40 -31.80 -8.62
C GLN A 756 16.84 -32.95 -7.69
N LYS A 757 15.94 -33.42 -6.85
CA LYS A 757 16.04 -34.65 -6.05
C LYS A 757 15.00 -35.65 -6.56
#